data_AF-A0A9W7Z5V6-F1
#
_entry.id   AF-A0A9W7Z5V6-F1
#
_cell.length_a   1.000
_cell.length_b   1.000
_cell.length_c   1.000
_cell.angle_alpha   90.00
_cell.angle_beta   90.00
_cell.angle_gamma   90.00
#
_symmetry.space_group_name_H-M   'P 1'
#
loop_
_entity.id
_entity.type
_entity.pdbx_description
1 polymer ?
#
loop_
_entity_poly.entity_id
_entity_poly.type
_entity_poly.pdbx_seq_one_letter_code
_entity_poly.pdbx_strand_id
1 'polypeptide(L)'
;MLRTVPRVVLRAAGSKQLGASTGRFAAVSTMRSISSLSRPNAARNMRARAQMPRILGFRYGARGYADAAVYDRSKPHVNVGTIGHVDHGKTTLTAAITKVLSEGGGAQFRDYSDIDKAPEEKARGITISTAHVEYETGNRHYAHVDCFGPEVEFATPSGSTVFAKDIRKGDILLGPDGSQRVVQSAWTGAKDMYKVTYISSAKESIEADGFTCTGGHILCLRVNMPVQPVQQTEDGTNKYSVASVTLEDGFPIYHRECFDTQEDAQKYYDSQNKSSFVFETTVEQYLRLPAAIREFTCMYRTGALQFSKPSVNLGIGSASEDEVAWAMGLWLGAGNANTASFTLGNGSVLAKLENVAAKMGMQVLTTKDTEGNVVHAALSADVFSAKLAELGILEAKAIPDSLRRHTIEVRSALVAGFVDAAGSYSNGQFELVKSATEHGALVKDYVWVLRSLGFATHLSQRQDTAQRQLCVQFNGSLAEQLPIASPSKRGVASRQLEATSVPFSVSAIGVQEFCGFEVDVDGLMLLDNFVVAHNCPGHADYIKNMITGAAQMDGAIIVVSATDGQMPQTREHLLLAKQVGIKKLVVFINKADAIDDPEMLELVEMEMRELLNEYEFDGDSTPIVSGSALCALEGRNPELGVEAIKKLMAAVDEWIPTPERDLDKPFLMPVEDIFSIAGRGTVVTGRVERGQISKGQELEVVGFGSPFKTTLTGIEMFHKQLEVGQAGDNMGALLRGVKRDALHRGQVLAAPGSIKAHKKFLASLYVLTEEEGGRHTPFTDNYRPQLFVRTCDVTAILTHKRGPNGEEPENMMVMPGDNVTMQCELLAEIAIEKGMRFTIREGGRTVGTGVVTEVVE
;
A
#
# COMPACT_ATOMS: atom_id res chain seq x y z
N MET A 1 -0.22 -2.50 -76.52
CA MET A 1 -0.98 -2.31 -75.25
C MET A 1 -0.08 -1.52 -74.33
N LEU A 2 -0.45 -0.28 -73.97
CA LEU A 2 -1.20 0.10 -72.76
C LEU A 2 -0.37 -0.18 -71.48
N ARG A 3 0.21 0.82 -70.79
CA ARG A 3 -0.35 2.02 -70.09
C ARG A 3 -0.95 1.69 -68.70
N THR A 4 -0.89 2.52 -67.64
CA THR A 4 0.15 3.39 -67.02
C THR A 4 -0.52 4.35 -66.01
N VAL A 5 -0.31 4.17 -64.68
CA VAL A 5 -0.46 5.19 -63.59
C VAL A 5 -1.82 5.95 -63.51
N PRO A 6 -2.02 7.03 -62.68
CA PRO A 6 -1.59 7.32 -61.29
C PRO A 6 -2.72 7.77 -60.31
N ARG A 7 -2.39 7.81 -59.00
CA ARG A 7 -2.48 8.90 -57.98
C ARG A 7 -3.42 10.14 -58.18
N VAL A 8 -3.65 10.88 -57.07
CA VAL A 8 -4.32 12.21 -56.93
C VAL A 8 -5.87 12.10 -57.08
N VAL A 9 -6.80 12.95 -56.61
CA VAL A 9 -6.82 14.41 -56.33
C VAL A 9 -7.73 14.80 -55.15
N LEU A 10 -7.29 15.78 -54.35
CA LEU A 10 -8.10 16.53 -53.38
C LEU A 10 -8.81 17.68 -54.12
N ARG A 11 -10.15 17.75 -54.16
CA ARG A 11 -10.87 18.78 -54.95
C ARG A 11 -11.98 19.49 -54.18
N ALA A 12 -11.82 20.80 -54.01
CA ALA A 12 -12.84 21.70 -53.50
C ALA A 12 -13.70 22.29 -54.63
N ALA A 13 -14.95 22.62 -54.30
CA ALA A 13 -15.85 23.50 -55.05
C ALA A 13 -16.86 24.10 -54.05
N GLY A 14 -17.38 25.33 -54.21
CA GLY A 14 -17.00 26.34 -55.19
C GLY A 14 -17.67 27.68 -54.89
N SER A 15 -16.85 28.74 -54.89
CA SER A 15 -17.16 30.18 -54.87
C SER A 15 -18.62 30.65 -55.08
N LYS A 16 -19.03 31.65 -54.27
CA LYS A 16 -19.75 32.82 -54.80
C LYS A 16 -19.05 34.14 -54.47
N GLN A 17 -18.82 34.90 -55.53
CA GLN A 17 -18.49 36.33 -55.62
C GLN A 17 -19.71 37.18 -55.22
N LEU A 18 -19.70 38.53 -55.09
CA LEU A 18 -18.67 39.59 -54.94
C LEU A 18 -19.45 40.84 -54.44
N GLY A 19 -18.78 41.80 -53.79
CA GLY A 19 -19.41 43.08 -53.48
C GLY A 19 -18.43 44.05 -52.83
N ALA A 20 -18.14 45.18 -53.49
CA ALA A 20 -17.14 46.16 -53.03
C ALA A 20 -17.64 47.60 -53.21
N SER A 21 -17.24 48.51 -52.31
CA SER A 21 -16.75 49.86 -52.68
C SER A 21 -16.34 50.72 -51.47
N THR A 22 -15.26 51.50 -51.66
CA THR A 22 -14.88 52.84 -51.11
C THR A 22 -15.77 53.50 -50.03
N GLY A 23 -15.30 54.24 -49.01
CA GLY A 23 -14.03 54.93 -48.68
C GLY A 23 -14.20 55.69 -47.32
N ARG A 24 -13.43 56.69 -46.85
CA ARG A 24 -12.36 57.56 -47.43
C ARG A 24 -11.68 58.39 -46.29
N PHE A 25 -10.36 58.69 -46.40
CA PHE A 25 -9.54 59.67 -45.59
C PHE A 25 -9.36 59.39 -44.06
N ALA A 26 -8.22 59.55 -43.36
CA ALA A 26 -6.96 60.36 -43.40
C ALA A 26 -6.96 61.58 -42.44
N ALA A 27 -5.84 62.05 -41.86
CA ALA A 27 -4.43 61.62 -41.90
C ALA A 27 -3.89 61.29 -40.47
N VAL A 28 -2.71 61.61 -39.91
CA VAL A 28 -1.54 62.50 -40.19
C VAL A 28 -0.22 61.73 -39.86
N SER A 29 0.97 62.33 -40.03
CA SER A 29 2.32 61.77 -39.80
C SER A 29 2.83 61.95 -38.35
N THR A 30 3.98 61.41 -37.90
CA THR A 30 5.28 61.05 -38.56
C THR A 30 6.02 59.99 -37.67
N MET A 31 7.26 59.49 -37.86
CA MET A 31 8.45 59.95 -38.62
C MET A 31 9.40 58.84 -39.13
N ARG A 32 10.49 59.32 -39.73
CA ARG A 32 11.75 58.78 -40.30
C ARG A 32 12.54 57.73 -39.46
N SER A 33 13.42 56.88 -40.02
CA SER A 33 13.77 56.58 -41.45
C SER A 33 14.84 55.47 -41.64
N ILE A 34 14.72 54.64 -42.71
CA ILE A 34 15.77 54.20 -43.70
C ILE A 34 17.00 53.41 -43.13
N SER A 35 17.56 52.30 -43.65
CA SER A 35 17.60 51.56 -44.96
C SER A 35 18.21 50.13 -44.74
N SER A 36 18.34 49.19 -45.68
CA SER A 36 17.58 48.70 -46.88
C SER A 36 18.41 47.59 -47.59
N LEU A 37 17.79 46.71 -48.41
CA LEU A 37 18.43 45.71 -49.33
C LEU A 37 19.19 44.55 -48.63
N SER A 38 19.37 43.33 -49.20
CA SER A 38 18.77 42.62 -50.34
C SER A 38 19.06 41.10 -50.25
N ARG A 39 18.23 40.22 -50.82
CA ARG A 39 18.53 38.76 -51.02
C ARG A 39 19.29 38.52 -52.34
N PRO A 40 20.08 37.44 -52.46
CA PRO A 40 19.63 36.31 -53.29
C PRO A 40 20.03 34.90 -52.77
N ASN A 41 19.51 33.84 -53.43
CA ASN A 41 19.92 32.43 -53.24
C ASN A 41 21.03 32.04 -54.24
N ALA A 42 21.98 31.17 -53.85
CA ALA A 42 22.58 30.16 -54.76
C ALA A 42 23.47 29.08 -54.08
N ALA A 43 23.30 27.83 -54.52
CA ALA A 43 24.31 26.79 -54.79
C ALA A 43 25.45 26.40 -53.79
N ARG A 44 25.39 25.13 -53.34
CA ARG A 44 26.44 24.08 -53.47
C ARG A 44 27.93 24.45 -53.28
N ASN A 45 28.57 23.93 -52.22
CA ASN A 45 29.29 22.63 -52.26
C ASN A 45 30.05 22.31 -50.95
N MET A 46 30.43 21.04 -50.76
CA MET A 46 31.25 20.57 -49.62
C MET A 46 32.75 20.87 -49.81
N ARG A 47 33.45 21.24 -48.72
CA ARG A 47 34.46 20.39 -48.04
C ARG A 47 35.00 21.08 -46.77
N ALA A 48 35.84 20.38 -46.01
CA ALA A 48 36.05 20.62 -44.57
C ALA A 48 37.43 21.19 -44.18
N ARG A 49 37.53 21.51 -42.87
CA ARG A 49 38.71 21.73 -42.01
C ARG A 49 39.29 23.16 -41.83
N ALA A 50 39.33 23.51 -40.53
CA ALA A 50 40.46 24.07 -39.77
C ALA A 50 40.47 25.56 -39.35
N GLN A 51 40.37 25.73 -38.03
CA GLN A 51 41.08 26.68 -37.15
C GLN A 51 40.80 28.20 -37.18
N MET A 52 40.69 28.75 -35.96
CA MET A 52 40.97 30.14 -35.58
C MET A 52 41.71 30.10 -34.21
N PRO A 53 42.83 30.83 -34.01
CA PRO A 53 43.58 30.86 -32.73
C PRO A 53 42.93 31.81 -31.68
N ARG A 54 42.92 31.50 -30.37
CA ARG A 54 44.01 31.74 -29.36
C ARG A 54 44.42 33.22 -29.30
N ILE A 55 44.12 33.98 -28.23
CA ILE A 55 44.72 33.99 -26.86
C ILE A 55 43.89 35.01 -26.02
N LEU A 56 43.67 35.01 -24.70
CA LEU A 56 44.19 34.33 -23.47
C LEU A 56 42.99 34.12 -22.49
N GLY A 57 42.97 33.28 -21.44
CA GLY A 57 43.91 32.24 -21.00
C GLY A 57 44.08 32.06 -19.46
N PHE A 58 43.06 32.33 -18.62
CA PHE A 58 43.12 32.08 -17.17
C PHE A 58 43.11 30.56 -16.83
N ARG A 59 43.72 30.18 -15.69
CA ARG A 59 43.94 28.78 -15.30
C ARG A 59 42.66 28.08 -14.82
N TYR A 60 42.24 27.01 -15.48
CA TYR A 60 41.47 25.95 -14.83
C TYR A 60 42.40 25.12 -13.95
N GLY A 61 42.29 25.30 -12.63
CA GLY A 61 42.85 24.35 -11.67
C GLY A 61 42.01 23.09 -11.67
N ALA A 62 42.63 21.91 -11.82
CA ALA A 62 41.95 20.66 -11.52
C ALA A 62 41.65 20.65 -10.01
N ARG A 63 40.36 20.67 -9.65
CA ARG A 63 39.97 20.32 -8.28
C ARG A 63 40.18 18.81 -8.14
N GLY A 64 41.22 18.42 -7.42
CA GLY A 64 41.31 17.07 -6.88
C GLY A 64 40.10 16.79 -5.99
N TYR A 65 39.83 15.52 -5.73
CA TYR A 65 38.90 15.15 -4.67
C TYR A 65 39.39 15.76 -3.35
N ALA A 66 38.48 16.29 -2.54
CA ALA A 66 38.76 16.48 -1.13
C ALA A 66 38.91 15.09 -0.49
N ASP A 67 39.88 14.93 0.41
CA ASP A 67 40.19 13.63 1.02
C ASP A 67 38.95 13.06 1.73
N ALA A 68 38.51 11.88 1.26
CA ALA A 68 37.44 11.14 1.91
C ALA A 68 37.97 10.58 3.24
N ALA A 69 37.25 10.82 4.34
CA ALA A 69 37.69 10.40 5.66
C ALA A 69 37.82 8.88 5.77
N VAL A 70 39.06 8.40 5.94
CA VAL A 70 39.38 6.99 6.17
C VAL A 70 38.81 6.56 7.52
N TYR A 71 38.25 5.35 7.58
CA TYR A 71 37.67 4.77 8.79
C TYR A 71 38.77 4.13 9.66
N ASP A 72 38.93 4.61 10.90
CA ASP A 72 39.84 4.01 11.90
C ASP A 72 39.25 2.70 12.47
N ARG A 73 40.10 1.72 12.75
CA ARG A 73 39.75 0.32 13.09
C ARG A 73 40.30 -0.12 14.45
N SER A 74 40.50 0.82 15.38
CA SER A 74 41.21 0.60 16.64
C SER A 74 40.44 -0.13 17.75
N LYS A 75 39.18 -0.52 17.52
CA LYS A 75 38.32 -1.25 18.49
C LYS A 75 37.59 -2.43 17.83
N PRO A 76 37.32 -3.54 18.57
CA PRO A 76 36.41 -4.58 18.11
C PRO A 76 34.96 -4.05 18.03
N HIS A 77 34.15 -4.66 17.17
CA HIS A 77 32.75 -4.28 16.93
C HIS A 77 31.86 -5.51 17.13
N VAL A 78 30.83 -5.35 17.96
CA VAL A 78 29.88 -6.39 18.40
C VAL A 78 28.47 -5.86 18.19
N ASN A 79 27.59 -6.68 17.60
CA ASN A 79 26.21 -6.30 17.33
C ASN A 79 25.30 -6.74 18.49
N VAL A 80 24.77 -5.80 19.28
CA VAL A 80 23.83 -6.08 20.38
C VAL A 80 22.48 -5.43 20.08
N GLY A 81 21.39 -6.20 20.18
CA GLY A 81 20.02 -5.71 19.93
C GLY A 81 19.08 -5.85 21.12
N THR A 82 18.18 -4.88 21.30
CA THR A 82 17.13 -4.88 22.35
C THR A 82 15.84 -5.53 21.85
N ILE A 83 15.36 -6.57 22.53
CA ILE A 83 14.17 -7.36 22.16
C ILE A 83 13.23 -7.45 23.37
N GLY A 84 11.91 -7.51 23.17
CA GLY A 84 10.93 -7.52 24.26
C GLY A 84 9.51 -7.16 23.79
N HIS A 85 8.52 -7.38 24.65
CA HIS A 85 7.10 -7.11 24.34
C HIS A 85 6.81 -5.61 24.08
N VAL A 86 5.60 -5.33 23.60
CA VAL A 86 5.01 -3.97 23.56
C VAL A 86 5.04 -3.36 24.97
N ASP A 87 5.20 -2.04 25.07
CA ASP A 87 5.22 -1.25 26.31
C ASP A 87 6.23 -1.65 27.41
N HIS A 88 7.12 -2.62 27.16
CA HIS A 88 8.24 -2.95 28.05
C HIS A 88 9.38 -1.89 28.02
N GLY A 89 9.25 -0.85 27.19
CA GLY A 89 10.18 0.29 27.17
C GLY A 89 11.51 0.03 26.46
N LYS A 90 11.49 -0.72 25.35
CA LYS A 90 12.69 -1.00 24.51
C LYS A 90 13.41 0.27 24.08
N THR A 91 12.72 1.20 23.41
CA THR A 91 13.27 2.51 23.01
C THR A 91 13.78 3.29 24.22
N THR A 92 13.02 3.29 25.32
CA THR A 92 13.39 3.95 26.58
C THR A 92 14.74 3.47 27.10
N LEU A 93 15.00 2.15 27.05
CA LEU A 93 16.27 1.55 27.44
C LEU A 93 17.42 1.98 26.51
N THR A 94 17.22 1.92 25.19
CA THR A 94 18.22 2.37 24.21
C THR A 94 18.58 3.85 24.41
N ALA A 95 17.58 4.71 24.67
CA ALA A 95 17.80 6.13 24.95
C ALA A 95 18.59 6.33 26.27
N ALA A 96 18.20 5.62 27.34
CA ALA A 96 18.92 5.64 28.62
C ALA A 96 20.40 5.22 28.48
N ILE A 97 20.69 4.19 27.69
CA ILE A 97 22.06 3.75 27.38
C ILE A 97 22.85 4.86 26.69
N THR A 98 22.31 5.49 25.63
CA THR A 98 23.04 6.58 24.93
C THR A 98 23.32 7.78 25.85
N LYS A 99 22.39 8.11 26.77
CA LYS A 99 22.59 9.18 27.75
C LYS A 99 23.76 8.87 28.67
N VAL A 100 23.71 7.74 29.38
CA VAL A 100 24.69 7.38 30.41
C VAL A 100 26.09 7.19 29.81
N LEU A 101 26.20 6.65 28.60
CA LEU A 101 27.49 6.54 27.89
C LEU A 101 28.02 7.88 27.36
N SER A 102 27.15 8.87 27.10
CA SER A 102 27.58 10.21 26.67
C SER A 102 28.19 11.04 27.80
N GLU A 103 27.74 10.86 29.04
CA GLU A 103 28.30 11.54 30.22
C GLU A 103 29.76 11.12 30.49
N GLY A 104 30.14 9.90 30.08
CA GLY A 104 31.52 9.41 30.07
C GLY A 104 32.34 9.80 28.83
N GLY A 105 31.78 10.58 27.89
CA GLY A 105 32.43 10.93 26.62
C GLY A 105 32.51 9.80 25.58
N GLY A 106 31.77 8.69 25.79
CA GLY A 106 31.76 7.53 24.90
C GLY A 106 30.73 7.59 23.77
N ALA A 107 29.73 8.46 23.88
CA ALA A 107 28.63 8.64 22.92
C ALA A 107 28.19 10.12 22.84
N GLN A 108 27.25 10.43 21.94
CA GLN A 108 26.42 11.64 22.05
C GLN A 108 25.01 11.24 22.52
N PHE A 109 24.47 11.97 23.50
CA PHE A 109 23.13 11.74 24.03
C PHE A 109 22.08 11.83 22.92
N ARG A 110 21.14 10.88 22.92
CA ARG A 110 19.90 10.93 22.15
C ARG A 110 18.72 10.80 23.08
N ASP A 111 17.77 11.72 22.92
CA ASP A 111 16.53 11.68 23.67
C ASP A 111 15.67 10.46 23.24
N TYR A 112 14.66 10.11 24.05
CA TYR A 112 13.61 9.16 23.64
C TYR A 112 13.04 9.53 22.25
N SER A 113 12.88 10.84 22.00
CA SER A 113 12.42 11.41 20.75
C SER A 113 13.42 11.40 19.58
N ASP A 114 14.64 10.85 19.72
CA ASP A 114 15.66 10.76 18.65
C ASP A 114 15.97 9.33 18.16
N ILE A 115 15.44 8.31 18.84
CA ILE A 115 15.71 6.89 18.52
C ILE A 115 14.54 6.23 17.79
N ASP A 116 13.30 6.53 18.21
CA ASP A 116 12.10 6.28 17.44
C ASP A 116 12.12 7.19 16.20
N LYS A 117 12.42 6.61 15.02
CA LYS A 117 12.64 7.38 13.79
C LYS A 117 11.33 7.69 13.05
N ALA A 118 10.30 6.87 13.24
CA ALA A 118 8.95 7.18 12.77
C ALA A 118 8.11 7.90 13.86
N PRO A 119 7.18 8.81 13.50
CA PRO A 119 6.30 9.46 14.46
C PRO A 119 5.38 8.48 15.22
N GLU A 120 5.07 7.35 14.61
CA GLU A 120 4.19 6.29 15.13
C GLU A 120 4.84 5.51 16.27
N GLU A 121 6.17 5.30 16.22
CA GLU A 121 6.95 4.64 17.28
C GLU A 121 6.87 5.47 18.58
N LYS A 122 7.13 6.79 18.48
CA LYS A 122 7.02 7.75 19.60
C LYS A 122 5.63 7.84 20.23
N ALA A 123 4.59 7.59 19.43
CA ALA A 123 3.20 7.74 19.84
C ALA A 123 2.62 6.46 20.46
N ARG A 124 3.30 5.31 20.32
CA ARG A 124 2.85 3.99 20.79
C ARG A 124 3.87 3.21 21.62
N GLY A 125 5.08 3.73 21.87
CA GLY A 125 6.07 3.05 22.71
C GLY A 125 6.68 1.77 22.10
N ILE A 126 6.50 1.58 20.78
CA ILE A 126 6.91 0.38 20.04
C ILE A 126 7.91 0.71 18.95
N THR A 127 9.05 0.02 18.95
CA THR A 127 10.02 0.04 17.87
C THR A 127 9.60 -1.00 16.81
N ILE A 128 9.41 -0.57 15.55
CA ILE A 128 8.86 -1.41 14.47
C ILE A 128 9.94 -1.78 13.43
N SER A 129 10.91 -0.90 13.22
CA SER A 129 12.06 -1.17 12.35
C SER A 129 13.19 -1.85 13.11
N THR A 130 13.96 -2.72 12.45
CA THR A 130 15.23 -3.21 12.98
C THR A 130 16.24 -2.05 12.99
N ALA A 131 16.34 -1.36 14.12
CA ALA A 131 17.13 -0.15 14.25
C ALA A 131 18.64 -0.42 14.23
N HIS A 132 19.22 -0.40 13.01
CA HIS A 132 20.59 0.10 12.87
C HIS A 132 20.60 1.59 13.25
N VAL A 133 20.95 1.84 14.50
CA VAL A 133 21.56 3.10 14.97
C VAL A 133 22.95 3.14 14.31
N GLU A 134 23.44 4.23 13.70
CA GLU A 134 23.55 5.56 14.29
C GLU A 134 23.37 6.74 13.29
N TYR A 135 24.05 7.86 13.54
CA TYR A 135 23.73 9.26 13.22
C TYR A 135 24.33 9.81 11.91
N GLU A 136 23.90 11.02 11.52
CA GLU A 136 24.65 11.90 10.60
C GLU A 136 24.56 13.39 11.04
N THR A 137 25.26 14.29 10.33
CA THR A 137 25.52 15.68 10.77
C THR A 137 24.91 16.74 9.84
N GLY A 138 25.15 18.03 10.14
CA GLY A 138 24.35 19.18 9.65
C GLY A 138 24.48 19.58 8.17
N ASN A 139 24.22 18.67 7.23
CA ASN A 139 24.13 19.00 5.78
C ASN A 139 23.00 18.29 4.99
N ARG A 140 21.96 17.75 5.67
CA ARG A 140 20.68 17.14 5.16
C ARG A 140 20.72 15.65 4.79
N HIS A 141 19.59 14.90 4.75
CA HIS A 141 18.33 14.90 5.55
C HIS A 141 17.43 13.71 5.09
N TYR A 142 16.99 12.82 6.01
CA TYR A 142 15.73 12.04 6.10
C TYR A 142 15.04 11.41 4.86
N ALA A 143 14.32 10.30 5.10
CA ALA A 143 13.23 9.81 4.25
C ALA A 143 12.02 9.38 5.13
N HIS A 144 10.80 9.52 4.58
CA HIS A 144 9.51 9.20 5.21
C HIS A 144 8.77 8.10 4.41
N VAL A 145 7.79 7.45 5.04
CA VAL A 145 6.62 6.86 4.35
C VAL A 145 5.59 7.98 4.15
N ASP A 146 4.94 8.00 3.00
CA ASP A 146 4.46 9.25 2.39
C ASP A 146 2.95 9.29 2.06
N CYS A 147 2.42 10.52 1.90
CA CYS A 147 1.03 10.83 2.17
C CYS A 147 0.26 11.50 0.99
N PHE A 148 -0.87 12.14 1.30
CA PHE A 148 -1.80 12.82 0.37
C PHE A 148 -1.48 14.32 0.18
N GLY A 149 -2.10 14.97 -0.80
CA GLY A 149 -2.03 16.44 -0.96
C GLY A 149 -3.04 17.20 -0.08
N PRO A 150 -2.80 18.50 0.24
CA PRO A 150 -3.63 19.31 1.14
C PRO A 150 -5.13 19.36 0.79
N GLU A 151 -5.45 19.35 -0.50
CA GLU A 151 -6.81 19.50 -1.04
C GLU A 151 -7.54 18.16 -1.27
N VAL A 152 -7.01 17.03 -0.79
CA VAL A 152 -7.69 15.73 -0.89
C VAL A 152 -8.80 15.63 0.17
N GLU A 153 -10.02 15.30 -0.26
CA GLU A 153 -11.20 15.19 0.60
C GLU A 153 -11.47 13.74 1.03
N PHE A 154 -11.67 13.54 2.33
CA PHE A 154 -12.01 12.24 2.95
C PHE A 154 -13.45 12.22 3.42
N ALA A 155 -14.11 11.06 3.28
CA ALA A 155 -15.46 10.85 3.77
C ALA A 155 -15.46 10.71 5.30
N THR A 156 -16.23 11.56 5.98
CA THR A 156 -16.45 11.46 7.43
C THR A 156 -17.73 10.67 7.75
N PRO A 157 -17.86 10.04 8.93
CA PRO A 157 -19.09 9.32 9.31
C PRO A 157 -20.35 10.19 9.42
N SER A 158 -20.26 11.53 9.33
CA SER A 158 -21.41 12.43 9.18
C SER A 158 -21.97 12.50 7.75
N GLY A 159 -21.20 12.09 6.72
CA GLY A 159 -21.55 12.35 5.32
C GLY A 159 -21.14 13.76 4.85
N SER A 160 -20.27 14.42 5.61
CA SER A 160 -19.48 15.58 5.17
C SER A 160 -18.10 15.12 4.68
N THR A 161 -17.41 15.98 3.93
CA THR A 161 -15.99 15.81 3.63
C THR A 161 -15.11 16.55 4.64
N VAL A 162 -13.85 16.12 4.77
CA VAL A 162 -12.78 16.86 5.45
C VAL A 162 -11.52 16.84 4.59
N PHE A 163 -10.83 17.97 4.47
CA PHE A 163 -9.59 18.05 3.70
C PHE A 163 -8.39 17.50 4.47
N ALA A 164 -7.44 16.89 3.77
CA ALA A 164 -6.22 16.32 4.35
C ALA A 164 -5.43 17.32 5.23
N LYS A 165 -5.42 18.60 4.84
CA LYS A 165 -4.80 19.71 5.60
C LYS A 165 -5.50 20.06 6.91
N ASP A 166 -6.78 19.72 7.04
CA ASP A 166 -7.63 20.09 8.17
C ASP A 166 -7.77 18.96 9.20
N ILE A 167 -7.50 17.70 8.81
CA ILE A 167 -7.50 16.51 9.68
C ILE A 167 -6.51 16.65 10.86
N ARG A 168 -6.97 16.29 12.06
CA ARG A 168 -6.23 16.28 13.34
C ARG A 168 -6.37 14.93 14.05
N LYS A 169 -5.49 14.68 15.03
CA LYS A 169 -5.63 13.54 15.95
C LYS A 169 -6.97 13.62 16.69
N GLY A 170 -7.74 12.54 16.66
CA GLY A 170 -9.08 12.44 17.24
C GLY A 170 -10.23 12.66 16.25
N ASP A 171 -9.96 13.12 15.03
CA ASP A 171 -10.98 13.17 13.98
C ASP A 171 -11.40 11.76 13.55
N ILE A 172 -12.60 11.63 13.00
CA ILE A 172 -13.16 10.34 12.60
C ILE A 172 -13.47 10.33 11.10
N LEU A 173 -12.91 9.34 10.41
CA LEU A 173 -13.09 9.05 8.99
C LEU A 173 -13.95 7.78 8.80
N LEU A 174 -14.36 7.53 7.56
CA LEU A 174 -15.17 6.37 7.18
C LEU A 174 -14.31 5.27 6.54
N GLY A 175 -14.39 4.04 7.07
CA GLY A 175 -13.74 2.86 6.53
C GLY A 175 -14.50 2.25 5.33
N PRO A 176 -13.86 1.37 4.54
CA PRO A 176 -14.44 0.77 3.33
C PRO A 176 -15.66 -0.12 3.59
N ASP A 177 -15.79 -0.62 4.82
CA ASP A 177 -16.89 -1.43 5.35
C ASP A 177 -18.04 -0.60 5.97
N GLY A 178 -17.89 0.73 6.04
CA GLY A 178 -18.86 1.64 6.64
C GLY A 178 -18.70 1.84 8.16
N SER A 179 -17.74 1.16 8.80
CA SER A 179 -17.34 1.46 10.18
C SER A 179 -16.46 2.71 10.28
N GLN A 180 -16.15 3.13 11.50
CA GLN A 180 -15.40 4.36 11.77
C GLN A 180 -13.89 4.07 11.80
N ARG A 181 -13.08 5.09 11.51
CA ARG A 181 -11.62 5.09 11.64
C ARG A 181 -11.21 6.33 12.43
N VAL A 182 -10.61 6.18 13.60
CA VAL A 182 -10.15 7.30 14.43
C VAL A 182 -8.72 7.67 14.07
N VAL A 183 -8.49 8.95 13.76
CA VAL A 183 -7.18 9.46 13.39
C VAL A 183 -6.25 9.50 14.61
N GLN A 184 -5.18 8.72 14.57
CA GLN A 184 -4.23 8.53 15.67
C GLN A 184 -3.10 9.56 15.68
N SER A 185 -2.74 10.12 14.53
CA SER A 185 -1.72 11.15 14.37
C SER A 185 -1.94 11.91 13.06
N ALA A 186 -1.41 13.13 12.94
CA ALA A 186 -1.48 13.92 11.72
C ALA A 186 -0.24 14.84 11.58
N TRP A 187 0.27 15.00 10.36
CA TRP A 187 1.49 15.75 10.04
C TRP A 187 1.45 16.36 8.62
N THR A 188 2.38 17.26 8.32
CA THR A 188 2.52 17.90 7.00
C THR A 188 3.98 18.00 6.58
N GLY A 189 4.23 18.21 5.29
CA GLY A 189 5.58 18.35 4.73
C GLY A 189 5.54 18.76 3.26
N ALA A 190 6.66 18.58 2.54
CA ALA A 190 6.72 18.76 1.09
C ALA A 190 7.61 17.68 0.43
N LYS A 191 7.17 17.13 -0.70
CA LYS A 191 7.86 16.05 -1.45
C LYS A 191 7.42 16.08 -2.92
N ASP A 192 8.09 15.33 -3.79
CA ASP A 192 7.61 15.10 -5.16
C ASP A 192 6.23 14.42 -5.14
N MET A 193 5.25 15.13 -5.68
CA MET A 193 3.86 14.71 -5.76
C MET A 193 3.51 14.18 -7.16
N TYR A 194 2.49 13.34 -7.18
CA TYR A 194 1.83 12.76 -8.33
C TYR A 194 0.33 13.11 -8.26
N LYS A 195 -0.29 13.38 -9.41
CA LYS A 195 -1.75 13.41 -9.54
C LYS A 195 -2.24 12.08 -10.08
N VAL A 196 -3.05 11.39 -9.27
CA VAL A 196 -3.94 10.31 -9.71
C VAL A 196 -5.16 10.98 -10.33
N THR A 197 -5.44 10.74 -11.61
CA THR A 197 -6.60 11.31 -12.32
C THR A 197 -7.46 10.17 -12.83
N TYR A 198 -8.72 10.11 -12.40
CA TYR A 198 -9.68 9.11 -12.87
C TYR A 198 -10.07 9.38 -14.33
N ILE A 199 -10.17 8.32 -15.13
CA ILE A 199 -10.44 8.42 -16.57
C ILE A 199 -11.95 8.34 -16.80
N SER A 200 -12.60 9.50 -16.89
CA SER A 200 -13.99 9.61 -17.29
C SER A 200 -14.16 9.34 -18.79
N SER A 201 -15.17 8.56 -19.16
CA SER A 201 -15.59 8.37 -20.56
C SER A 201 -16.37 9.57 -21.12
N ALA A 202 -16.86 10.47 -20.25
CA ALA A 202 -17.68 11.62 -20.59
C ALA A 202 -16.82 12.90 -20.72
N LYS A 203 -16.75 13.44 -21.94
CA LYS A 203 -15.94 14.62 -22.31
C LYS A 203 -16.29 15.94 -21.59
N GLU A 204 -17.44 15.99 -20.90
CA GLU A 204 -18.00 17.18 -20.25
C GLU A 204 -18.40 16.87 -18.78
N SER A 205 -17.59 16.05 -18.11
CA SER A 205 -17.68 15.85 -16.66
C SER A 205 -17.19 17.11 -15.92
N ILE A 206 -17.90 17.52 -14.87
CA ILE A 206 -17.55 18.72 -14.08
C ILE A 206 -16.30 18.46 -13.22
N GLU A 207 -16.21 17.23 -12.71
CA GLU A 207 -15.16 16.76 -11.83
C GLU A 207 -13.97 16.30 -12.70
N ALA A 208 -12.85 17.05 -12.65
CA ALA A 208 -11.55 16.61 -13.17
C ALA A 208 -10.92 15.59 -12.18
N ASP A 209 -11.72 14.55 -11.93
CA ASP A 209 -11.79 13.81 -10.67
C ASP A 209 -10.50 13.04 -10.39
N GLY A 210 -10.05 13.05 -9.14
CA GLY A 210 -8.76 12.47 -8.77
C GLY A 210 -8.01 13.25 -7.70
N PHE A 211 -7.18 12.52 -6.95
CA PHE A 211 -6.44 13.04 -5.80
C PHE A 211 -4.97 13.27 -6.12
N THR A 212 -4.30 14.01 -5.24
CA THR A 212 -2.84 14.17 -5.27
C THR A 212 -2.22 13.41 -4.11
N CYS A 213 -1.09 12.77 -4.37
CA CYS A 213 -0.38 11.94 -3.42
C CYS A 213 1.10 11.87 -3.78
N THR A 214 1.90 11.41 -2.85
CA THR A 214 3.34 11.20 -2.98
C THR A 214 3.68 9.87 -3.70
N GLY A 215 4.95 9.67 -4.03
CA GLY A 215 5.44 8.41 -4.61
C GLY A 215 5.28 7.17 -3.71
N GLY A 216 5.36 7.36 -2.39
CA GLY A 216 5.26 6.29 -1.38
C GLY A 216 3.82 5.90 -0.97
N HIS A 217 2.81 6.67 -1.37
CA HIS A 217 1.41 6.38 -1.03
C HIS A 217 0.92 5.04 -1.62
N ILE A 218 0.16 4.27 -0.84
CA ILE A 218 -0.34 2.93 -1.20
C ILE A 218 -1.68 3.02 -1.94
N LEU A 219 -1.70 2.55 -3.18
CA LEU A 219 -2.88 2.41 -4.01
C LEU A 219 -3.54 1.05 -3.79
N CYS A 220 -4.82 1.04 -3.37
CA CYS A 220 -5.67 -0.15 -3.42
C CYS A 220 -6.17 -0.37 -4.85
N LEU A 221 -5.63 -1.36 -5.55
CA LEU A 221 -5.89 -1.62 -6.96
C LEU A 221 -6.68 -2.92 -7.16
N ARG A 222 -7.71 -2.86 -8.00
CA ARG A 222 -8.51 -4.01 -8.44
C ARG A 222 -8.11 -4.44 -9.85
N VAL A 223 -8.02 -5.74 -10.10
CA VAL A 223 -7.69 -6.31 -11.42
C VAL A 223 -8.94 -6.82 -12.13
N ASN A 224 -9.19 -6.35 -13.36
CA ASN A 224 -10.35 -6.69 -14.17
C ASN A 224 -10.00 -7.72 -15.26
N MET A 225 -9.92 -9.00 -14.87
CA MET A 225 -9.50 -10.12 -15.75
C MET A 225 -10.43 -11.34 -15.54
N PRO A 226 -10.46 -12.33 -16.45
CA PRO A 226 -9.78 -12.41 -17.76
C PRO A 226 -10.44 -11.54 -18.84
N VAL A 227 -9.70 -11.28 -19.92
CA VAL A 227 -10.20 -10.59 -21.13
C VAL A 227 -10.69 -11.61 -22.15
N GLN A 228 -11.83 -11.34 -22.81
CA GLN A 228 -12.37 -12.23 -23.85
C GLN A 228 -11.39 -12.48 -25.01
N PRO A 229 -11.46 -13.63 -25.71
CA PRO A 229 -10.58 -13.97 -26.83
C PRO A 229 -10.46 -12.86 -27.88
N VAL A 230 -9.29 -12.23 -27.97
CA VAL A 230 -9.01 -11.20 -28.99
C VAL A 230 -8.44 -11.87 -30.23
N GLN A 231 -9.13 -11.76 -31.35
CA GLN A 231 -8.63 -12.17 -32.66
C GLN A 231 -7.50 -11.24 -33.12
N GLN A 232 -6.38 -11.81 -33.56
CA GLN A 232 -5.27 -11.11 -34.18
C GLN A 232 -4.87 -11.81 -35.48
N THR A 233 -4.57 -11.02 -36.51
CA THR A 233 -4.14 -11.52 -37.82
C THR A 233 -2.64 -11.33 -37.98
N GLU A 234 -1.88 -12.41 -37.82
CA GLU A 234 -0.44 -12.46 -38.10
C GLU A 234 -0.22 -13.23 -39.41
N ASP A 235 0.61 -12.71 -40.32
CA ASP A 235 1.04 -13.38 -41.57
C ASP A 235 -0.06 -14.02 -42.43
N GLY A 236 -1.31 -13.55 -42.30
CA GLY A 236 -2.48 -14.04 -43.03
C GLY A 236 -3.27 -15.16 -42.35
N THR A 237 -2.84 -15.65 -41.19
CA THR A 237 -3.64 -16.54 -40.34
C THR A 237 -4.29 -15.77 -39.18
N ASN A 238 -5.48 -16.22 -38.78
CA ASN A 238 -6.17 -15.69 -37.61
C ASN A 238 -5.79 -16.54 -36.39
N LYS A 239 -5.22 -15.89 -35.37
CA LYS A 239 -5.03 -16.47 -34.03
C LYS A 239 -5.94 -15.76 -33.06
N TYR A 240 -6.21 -16.39 -31.92
CA TYR A 240 -7.00 -15.85 -30.83
C TYR A 240 -6.14 -15.84 -29.57
N SER A 241 -6.04 -14.72 -28.86
CA SER A 241 -5.31 -14.67 -27.59
C SER A 241 -6.22 -14.32 -26.43
N VAL A 242 -6.08 -15.06 -25.33
CA VAL A 242 -6.70 -14.74 -24.03
C VAL A 242 -5.63 -14.15 -23.13
N ALA A 243 -5.97 -13.07 -22.44
CA ALA A 243 -5.15 -12.53 -21.38
C ALA A 243 -5.80 -12.82 -20.02
N SER A 244 -4.97 -13.18 -19.05
CA SER A 244 -5.33 -13.36 -17.63
C SER A 244 -4.25 -12.69 -16.76
N VAL A 245 -4.58 -12.43 -15.49
CA VAL A 245 -3.60 -11.99 -14.49
C VAL A 245 -3.85 -12.82 -13.23
N THR A 246 -2.79 -13.39 -12.65
CA THR A 246 -2.81 -14.11 -11.37
C THR A 246 -2.26 -13.23 -10.25
N LEU A 247 -2.56 -13.59 -9.00
CA LEU A 247 -1.75 -13.17 -7.85
C LEU A 247 -0.74 -14.26 -7.53
N GLU A 248 0.54 -13.89 -7.53
CA GLU A 248 1.63 -14.73 -7.03
C GLU A 248 2.44 -13.86 -6.05
N ASP A 249 2.59 -14.34 -4.80
CA ASP A 249 3.18 -13.62 -3.66
C ASP A 249 2.68 -12.17 -3.45
N GLY A 250 1.38 -11.93 -3.73
CA GLY A 250 0.72 -10.64 -3.59
C GLY A 250 0.88 -9.68 -4.79
N PHE A 251 1.68 -10.05 -5.80
CA PHE A 251 1.89 -9.25 -7.00
C PHE A 251 1.08 -9.76 -8.19
N PRO A 252 0.56 -8.85 -9.04
CA PRO A 252 -0.14 -9.23 -10.28
C PRO A 252 0.85 -9.72 -11.36
N ILE A 253 0.72 -10.97 -11.80
CA ILE A 253 1.50 -11.52 -12.93
C ILE A 253 0.60 -11.66 -14.16
N TYR A 254 1.03 -11.07 -15.28
CA TYR A 254 0.28 -11.08 -16.54
C TYR A 254 0.63 -12.30 -17.40
N HIS A 255 -0.41 -13.07 -17.74
CA HIS A 255 -0.35 -14.24 -18.60
C HIS A 255 -1.08 -13.97 -19.91
N ARG A 256 -0.56 -14.53 -21.01
CA ARG A 256 -1.18 -14.43 -22.33
C ARG A 256 -0.98 -15.72 -23.11
N GLU A 257 -2.05 -16.46 -23.30
CA GLU A 257 -2.07 -17.66 -24.13
C GLU A 257 -2.67 -17.38 -25.50
N CYS A 258 -2.18 -18.10 -26.51
CA CYS A 258 -2.55 -17.95 -27.91
C CYS A 258 -3.02 -19.30 -28.48
N PHE A 259 -4.12 -19.27 -29.22
CA PHE A 259 -4.84 -20.42 -29.74
C PHE A 259 -5.12 -20.23 -31.23
N ASP A 260 -5.08 -21.31 -32.01
CA ASP A 260 -5.38 -21.26 -33.45
C ASP A 260 -6.89 -21.27 -33.76
N THR A 261 -7.75 -21.58 -32.76
CA THR A 261 -9.21 -21.57 -32.91
C THR A 261 -9.90 -20.67 -31.88
N GLN A 262 -11.05 -20.11 -32.26
CA GLN A 262 -11.88 -19.32 -31.36
C GLN A 262 -12.51 -20.20 -30.26
N GLU A 263 -12.87 -21.44 -30.56
CA GLU A 263 -13.49 -22.34 -29.59
C GLU A 263 -12.52 -22.71 -28.46
N ASP A 264 -11.26 -22.95 -28.76
CA ASP A 264 -10.28 -23.37 -27.74
C ASP A 264 -9.85 -22.19 -26.88
N ALA A 265 -9.71 -21.00 -27.47
CA ALA A 265 -9.59 -19.75 -26.71
C ALA A 265 -10.80 -19.49 -25.81
N GLN A 266 -12.03 -19.79 -26.27
CA GLN A 266 -13.24 -19.63 -25.47
C GLN A 266 -13.30 -20.65 -24.34
N LYS A 267 -12.98 -21.93 -24.59
CA LYS A 267 -12.87 -22.99 -23.56
C LYS A 267 -11.87 -22.61 -22.47
N TYR A 268 -10.73 -22.03 -22.85
CA TYR A 268 -9.74 -21.52 -21.91
C TYR A 268 -10.26 -20.31 -21.12
N TYR A 269 -10.81 -19.29 -21.79
CA TYR A 269 -11.43 -18.14 -21.12
C TYR A 269 -12.54 -18.56 -20.13
N ASP A 270 -13.27 -19.63 -20.43
CA ASP A 270 -14.32 -20.17 -19.56
C ASP A 270 -13.83 -21.11 -18.44
N SER A 271 -12.61 -21.64 -18.52
CA SER A 271 -11.95 -22.37 -17.41
C SER A 271 -11.13 -21.46 -16.49
N GLN A 272 -10.71 -20.28 -16.95
CA GLN A 272 -10.05 -19.27 -16.12
C GLN A 272 -10.95 -18.79 -14.98
N ASN A 273 -10.36 -18.58 -13.80
CA ASN A 273 -11.08 -18.02 -12.66
C ASN A 273 -11.40 -16.53 -12.93
N LYS A 274 -12.70 -16.18 -12.88
CA LYS A 274 -13.23 -14.83 -13.18
C LYS A 274 -13.40 -13.96 -11.93
N SER A 275 -12.80 -14.34 -10.80
CA SER A 275 -12.76 -13.52 -9.59
C SER A 275 -11.70 -12.42 -9.69
N SER A 276 -12.18 -11.18 -9.91
CA SER A 276 -11.37 -9.97 -9.73
C SER A 276 -10.88 -9.86 -8.29
N PHE A 277 -9.58 -9.74 -8.08
CA PHE A 277 -8.96 -9.52 -6.78
C PHE A 277 -8.59 -8.05 -6.56
N VAL A 278 -8.31 -7.69 -5.31
CA VAL A 278 -7.69 -6.42 -4.90
C VAL A 278 -6.27 -6.72 -4.42
N PHE A 279 -5.33 -5.82 -4.69
CA PHE A 279 -3.96 -5.85 -4.20
C PHE A 279 -3.48 -4.42 -3.92
N GLU A 280 -2.39 -4.29 -3.18
CA GLU A 280 -1.83 -3.01 -2.75
C GLU A 280 -0.45 -2.77 -3.35
N THR A 281 -0.19 -1.54 -3.77
CA THR A 281 1.11 -1.17 -4.33
C THR A 281 1.35 0.33 -4.22
N THR A 282 2.58 0.76 -3.96
CA THR A 282 2.90 2.19 -3.92
C THR A 282 2.78 2.83 -5.30
N VAL A 283 2.54 4.15 -5.37
CA VAL A 283 2.52 4.91 -6.64
C VAL A 283 3.80 4.68 -7.45
N GLU A 284 4.97 4.64 -6.81
CA GLU A 284 6.23 4.32 -7.47
C GLU A 284 6.33 2.87 -7.97
N GLN A 285 5.85 1.88 -7.23
CA GLN A 285 5.79 0.49 -7.71
C GLN A 285 4.81 0.35 -8.88
N TYR A 286 3.62 0.96 -8.79
CA TYR A 286 2.66 1.03 -9.89
C TYR A 286 3.29 1.62 -11.17
N LEU A 287 4.05 2.72 -11.04
CA LEU A 287 4.75 3.33 -12.19
C LEU A 287 5.85 2.44 -12.78
N ARG A 288 6.33 1.43 -12.04
CA ARG A 288 7.30 0.41 -12.50
C ARG A 288 6.62 -0.85 -13.07
N LEU A 289 5.33 -1.06 -12.85
CA LEU A 289 4.60 -2.24 -13.39
C LEU A 289 4.56 -2.23 -14.93
N PRO A 290 4.65 -3.40 -15.59
CA PRO A 290 4.44 -3.56 -17.03
C PRO A 290 3.17 -2.89 -17.53
N ALA A 291 3.24 -2.26 -18.71
CA ALA A 291 2.12 -1.49 -19.28
C ALA A 291 0.83 -2.32 -19.40
N ALA A 292 0.93 -3.60 -19.79
CA ALA A 292 -0.22 -4.50 -19.87
C ALA A 292 -0.94 -4.68 -18.52
N ILE A 293 -0.20 -4.87 -17.41
CA ILE A 293 -0.81 -4.96 -16.07
C ILE A 293 -1.55 -3.67 -15.74
N ARG A 294 -0.91 -2.52 -15.98
CA ARG A 294 -1.49 -1.19 -15.69
C ARG A 294 -2.76 -0.87 -16.47
N GLU A 295 -2.92 -1.46 -17.66
CA GLU A 295 -4.11 -1.33 -18.50
C GLU A 295 -5.31 -2.12 -17.93
N PHE A 296 -5.07 -3.18 -17.16
CA PHE A 296 -6.11 -4.01 -16.53
C PHE A 296 -6.34 -3.74 -15.03
N THR A 297 -5.51 -2.90 -14.40
CA THR A 297 -5.73 -2.38 -13.04
C THR A 297 -6.65 -1.16 -13.03
N CYS A 298 -7.53 -1.09 -12.03
CA CYS A 298 -8.34 0.10 -11.70
C CYS A 298 -8.18 0.44 -10.21
N MET A 299 -8.44 1.68 -9.81
CA MET A 299 -8.58 2.02 -8.38
C MET A 299 -9.80 1.31 -7.82
N TYR A 300 -9.66 0.74 -6.62
CA TYR A 300 -10.76 0.07 -5.93
C TYR A 300 -11.70 1.10 -5.28
N ARG A 301 -12.98 1.06 -5.64
CA ARG A 301 -14.09 1.74 -4.95
C ARG A 301 -14.91 0.71 -4.18
N THR A 302 -15.44 1.07 -3.01
CA THR A 302 -16.30 0.16 -2.24
C THR A 302 -17.63 -0.12 -2.97
N GLY A 303 -18.34 -1.18 -2.56
CA GLY A 303 -19.65 -1.55 -3.11
C GLY A 303 -20.79 -0.71 -2.54
N ALA A 304 -21.97 -1.31 -2.39
CA ALA A 304 -23.04 -0.71 -1.61
C ALA A 304 -22.65 -0.73 -0.12
N LEU A 305 -22.37 0.45 0.46
CA LEU A 305 -22.00 0.58 1.87
C LEU A 305 -23.16 0.19 2.78
N GLN A 306 -22.89 -0.64 3.78
CA GLN A 306 -23.84 -0.92 4.85
C GLN A 306 -23.57 0.02 6.03
N PHE A 307 -24.59 0.80 6.39
CA PHE A 307 -24.53 1.66 7.58
C PHE A 307 -25.32 1.03 8.74
N SER A 308 -24.86 1.26 9.97
CA SER A 308 -25.65 1.01 11.17
C SER A 308 -26.93 1.85 11.14
N LYS A 309 -28.09 1.21 11.36
CA LYS A 309 -29.38 1.93 11.35
C LYS A 309 -29.37 3.11 12.35
N PRO A 310 -29.68 4.36 11.91
CA PRO A 310 -29.83 5.51 12.79
C PRO A 310 -30.92 5.32 13.85
N SER A 311 -30.77 6.00 14.99
CA SER A 311 -31.78 6.05 16.05
C SER A 311 -33.04 6.87 15.69
N VAL A 312 -33.00 7.61 14.58
CA VAL A 312 -34.12 8.42 14.08
C VAL A 312 -35.14 7.51 13.39
N ASN A 313 -36.30 7.31 14.02
CA ASN A 313 -37.41 6.58 13.41
C ASN A 313 -38.03 7.41 12.27
N LEU A 314 -38.00 6.88 11.05
CA LEU A 314 -38.58 7.51 9.86
C LEU A 314 -40.06 7.14 9.64
N GLY A 315 -40.57 6.10 10.28
CA GLY A 315 -41.93 5.58 10.09
C GLY A 315 -43.03 6.58 10.44
N ILE A 316 -44.15 6.53 9.72
CA ILE A 316 -45.34 7.36 9.94
C ILE A 316 -46.58 6.46 9.89
N GLY A 317 -47.37 6.44 10.96
CA GLY A 317 -48.57 5.59 11.04
C GLY A 317 -48.20 4.11 10.96
N SER A 318 -48.69 3.42 9.92
CA SER A 318 -48.33 2.03 9.58
C SER A 318 -47.44 1.91 8.34
N ALA A 319 -46.91 3.03 7.81
CA ALA A 319 -45.96 3.02 6.70
C ALA A 319 -44.55 2.69 7.19
N SER A 320 -43.86 1.80 6.48
CA SER A 320 -42.47 1.44 6.78
C SER A 320 -41.49 2.55 6.35
N GLU A 321 -40.28 2.52 6.91
CA GLU A 321 -39.29 3.59 6.75
C GLU A 321 -38.84 3.79 5.29
N ASP A 322 -38.84 2.73 4.49
CA ASP A 322 -38.60 2.74 3.06
C ASP A 322 -39.78 3.35 2.27
N GLU A 323 -41.03 3.09 2.67
CA GLU A 323 -42.21 3.73 2.09
C GLU A 323 -42.22 5.24 2.36
N VAL A 324 -41.84 5.65 3.58
CA VAL A 324 -41.68 7.06 3.94
C VAL A 324 -40.52 7.70 3.16
N ALA A 325 -39.36 7.06 3.09
CA ALA A 325 -38.22 7.57 2.33
C ALA A 325 -38.49 7.65 0.82
N TRP A 326 -39.26 6.73 0.25
CA TRP A 326 -39.73 6.83 -1.14
C TRP A 326 -40.62 8.06 -1.36
N ALA A 327 -41.56 8.34 -0.44
CA ALA A 327 -42.38 9.56 -0.50
C ALA A 327 -41.54 10.85 -0.31
N MET A 328 -40.50 10.81 0.53
CA MET A 328 -39.56 11.93 0.70
C MET A 328 -38.70 12.15 -0.55
N GLY A 329 -38.22 11.09 -1.20
CA GLY A 329 -37.49 11.18 -2.49
C GLY A 329 -38.35 11.76 -3.60
N LEU A 330 -39.64 11.39 -3.61
CA LEU A 330 -40.66 11.93 -4.51
C LEU A 330 -40.87 13.45 -4.29
N TRP A 331 -41.00 13.89 -3.03
CA TRP A 331 -41.10 15.32 -2.68
C TRP A 331 -39.80 16.09 -3.00
N LEU A 332 -38.62 15.52 -2.74
CA LEU A 332 -37.34 16.15 -3.11
C LEU A 332 -37.23 16.33 -4.64
N GLY A 333 -37.67 15.33 -5.40
CA GLY A 333 -37.68 15.34 -6.85
C GLY A 333 -38.68 16.32 -7.49
N ALA A 334 -39.88 16.49 -6.93
CA ALA A 334 -40.99 17.24 -7.57
C ALA A 334 -41.68 18.31 -6.71
N GLY A 335 -41.22 18.55 -5.48
CA GLY A 335 -41.81 19.45 -4.49
C GLY A 335 -41.18 20.84 -4.42
N ASN A 336 -41.88 21.74 -3.73
CA ASN A 336 -41.44 23.10 -3.43
C ASN A 336 -40.91 23.15 -1.99
N ALA A 337 -39.76 23.82 -1.76
CA ALA A 337 -39.14 23.93 -0.43
C ALA A 337 -40.09 24.50 0.66
N ASN A 338 -41.05 25.33 0.25
CA ASN A 338 -41.98 26.03 1.15
C ASN A 338 -43.22 25.20 1.55
N THR A 339 -43.49 24.05 0.92
CA THR A 339 -44.76 23.31 1.10
C THR A 339 -44.60 21.80 0.86
N ALA A 340 -45.34 20.97 1.62
CA ALA A 340 -45.41 19.51 1.40
C ALA A 340 -46.04 19.07 0.06
N SER A 341 -46.48 20.00 -0.79
CA SER A 341 -47.02 19.72 -2.12
C SER A 341 -45.92 19.50 -3.17
N PHE A 342 -46.18 18.54 -4.07
CA PHE A 342 -45.38 18.25 -5.25
C PHE A 342 -46.30 18.03 -6.47
N THR A 343 -45.72 17.98 -7.67
CA THR A 343 -46.45 17.78 -8.92
C THR A 343 -46.02 16.50 -9.62
N LEU A 344 -46.96 15.58 -9.85
CA LEU A 344 -46.73 14.33 -10.58
C LEU A 344 -47.36 14.42 -11.97
N GLY A 345 -46.54 14.34 -13.02
CA GLY A 345 -47.04 14.33 -14.40
C GLY A 345 -47.63 13.00 -14.87
N ASN A 346 -47.41 11.89 -14.13
CA ASN A 346 -47.76 10.53 -14.56
C ASN A 346 -48.60 9.78 -13.52
N GLY A 347 -49.77 9.27 -13.93
CA GLY A 347 -50.64 8.45 -13.07
C GLY A 347 -50.07 7.07 -12.67
N SER A 348 -48.98 6.59 -13.29
CA SER A 348 -48.32 5.32 -12.95
C SER A 348 -47.75 5.29 -11.53
N VAL A 349 -47.47 6.45 -10.94
CA VAL A 349 -46.95 6.61 -9.58
C VAL A 349 -48.08 6.72 -8.53
N LEU A 350 -49.27 7.15 -8.96
CA LEU A 350 -50.37 7.55 -8.07
C LEU A 350 -50.85 6.39 -7.18
N ALA A 351 -51.03 5.18 -7.72
CA ALA A 351 -51.51 4.03 -6.95
C ALA A 351 -50.55 3.58 -5.83
N LYS A 352 -49.23 3.78 -5.99
CA LYS A 352 -48.26 3.55 -4.89
C LYS A 352 -48.37 4.68 -3.86
N LEU A 353 -48.49 5.93 -4.31
CA LEU A 353 -48.65 7.08 -3.43
C LEU A 353 -49.93 7.01 -2.59
N GLU A 354 -51.06 6.58 -3.15
CA GLU A 354 -52.33 6.43 -2.45
C GLU A 354 -52.25 5.38 -1.33
N ASN A 355 -51.60 4.23 -1.59
CA ASN A 355 -51.36 3.18 -0.60
C ASN A 355 -50.46 3.68 0.55
N VAL A 356 -49.32 4.29 0.20
CA VAL A 356 -48.37 4.86 1.18
C VAL A 356 -49.02 5.98 2.00
N ALA A 357 -49.80 6.88 1.37
CA ALA A 357 -50.54 7.93 2.06
C ALA A 357 -51.57 7.35 3.05
N ALA A 358 -52.34 6.33 2.64
CA ALA A 358 -53.32 5.68 3.52
C ALA A 358 -52.67 5.07 4.76
N LYS A 359 -51.50 4.42 4.61
CA LYS A 359 -50.70 3.90 5.75
C LYS A 359 -50.18 5.01 6.67
N MET A 360 -49.82 6.15 6.11
CA MET A 360 -49.41 7.34 6.87
C MET A 360 -50.59 8.07 7.56
N GLY A 361 -51.83 7.65 7.34
CA GLY A 361 -53.02 8.33 7.85
C GLY A 361 -53.40 9.59 7.06
N MET A 362 -52.97 9.69 5.80
CA MET A 362 -53.09 10.87 4.94
C MET A 362 -53.94 10.60 3.69
N GLN A 363 -54.36 11.68 3.02
CA GLN A 363 -55.09 11.63 1.75
C GLN A 363 -54.28 12.26 0.61
N VAL A 364 -54.43 11.72 -0.60
CA VAL A 364 -53.86 12.30 -1.83
C VAL A 364 -54.88 13.24 -2.46
N LEU A 365 -54.64 14.54 -2.34
CA LEU A 365 -55.43 15.58 -2.99
C LEU A 365 -55.03 15.66 -4.47
N THR A 366 -55.86 15.10 -5.35
CA THR A 366 -55.63 15.13 -6.81
C THR A 366 -56.33 16.32 -7.47
N THR A 367 -55.66 16.96 -8.41
CA THR A 367 -56.25 17.99 -9.29
C THR A 367 -56.19 17.51 -10.73
N LYS A 368 -57.29 17.67 -11.46
CA LYS A 368 -57.43 17.19 -12.84
C LYS A 368 -57.41 18.32 -13.87
N ASP A 369 -56.92 18.01 -15.06
CA ASP A 369 -57.03 18.90 -16.22
C ASP A 369 -58.43 18.86 -16.87
N THR A 370 -58.58 19.60 -17.97
CA THR A 370 -59.79 19.65 -18.81
C THR A 370 -60.08 18.35 -19.57
N GLU A 371 -59.15 17.40 -19.62
CA GLU A 371 -59.30 16.09 -20.26
C GLU A 371 -59.59 14.97 -19.24
N GLY A 372 -59.44 15.26 -17.94
CA GLY A 372 -59.72 14.36 -16.82
C GLY A 372 -58.50 13.63 -16.27
N ASN A 373 -57.30 13.90 -16.79
CA ASN A 373 -56.03 13.36 -16.28
C ASN A 373 -55.68 14.00 -14.94
N VAL A 374 -55.02 13.25 -14.05
CA VAL A 374 -54.46 13.83 -12.80
C VAL A 374 -53.15 14.55 -13.13
N VAL A 375 -53.08 15.86 -12.86
CA VAL A 375 -51.93 16.72 -13.16
C VAL A 375 -51.21 17.21 -11.91
N HIS A 376 -51.92 17.32 -10.78
CA HIS A 376 -51.29 17.54 -9.47
C HIS A 376 -51.78 16.49 -8.46
N ALA A 377 -50.91 16.11 -7.54
CA ALA A 377 -51.17 15.17 -6.46
C ALA A 377 -50.38 15.61 -5.22
N ALA A 378 -51.06 16.15 -4.21
CA ALA A 378 -50.45 16.61 -2.96
C ALA A 378 -50.90 15.74 -1.78
N LEU A 379 -50.03 15.54 -0.80
CA LEU A 379 -50.39 14.89 0.46
C LEU A 379 -51.06 15.88 1.40
N SER A 380 -52.09 15.45 2.14
CA SER A 380 -52.72 16.23 3.21
C SER A 380 -51.67 16.71 4.22
N ALA A 381 -51.53 18.02 4.37
CA ALA A 381 -50.26 18.64 4.76
C ALA A 381 -49.73 18.25 6.15
N ASP A 382 -50.61 18.07 7.14
CA ASP A 382 -50.27 18.21 8.56
C ASP A 382 -49.17 17.23 9.03
N VAL A 383 -49.30 15.94 8.72
CA VAL A 383 -48.37 14.90 9.20
C VAL A 383 -47.06 14.91 8.42
N PHE A 384 -47.11 15.02 7.09
CA PHE A 384 -45.90 15.00 6.25
C PHE A 384 -45.09 16.29 6.38
N SER A 385 -45.74 17.45 6.48
CA SER A 385 -45.04 18.73 6.72
C SER A 385 -44.32 18.71 8.06
N ALA A 386 -44.97 18.18 9.11
CA ALA A 386 -44.34 18.02 10.42
C ALA A 386 -43.09 17.13 10.35
N LYS A 387 -43.13 16.00 9.62
CA LYS A 387 -41.95 15.12 9.49
C LYS A 387 -40.85 15.71 8.60
N LEU A 388 -41.20 16.46 7.53
CA LEU A 388 -40.22 17.21 6.73
C LEU A 388 -39.54 18.33 7.53
N ALA A 389 -40.26 18.96 8.46
CA ALA A 389 -39.71 19.97 9.36
C ALA A 389 -38.86 19.36 10.49
N GLU A 390 -39.32 18.25 11.11
CA GLU A 390 -38.57 17.48 12.12
C GLU A 390 -37.17 17.05 11.60
N LEU A 391 -37.12 16.64 10.33
CA LEU A 391 -35.90 16.19 9.67
C LEU A 391 -35.09 17.32 8.99
N GLY A 392 -35.50 18.59 9.12
CA GLY A 392 -34.81 19.75 8.52
C GLY A 392 -34.80 19.78 6.98
N ILE A 393 -35.74 19.08 6.34
CA ILE A 393 -35.82 18.93 4.87
C ILE A 393 -36.62 20.09 4.24
N LEU A 394 -37.67 20.53 4.94
CA LEU A 394 -38.45 21.72 4.59
C LEU A 394 -37.54 22.96 4.61
N GLU A 395 -37.82 23.94 3.75
CA GLU A 395 -37.00 25.14 3.47
C GLU A 395 -35.61 24.85 2.87
N ALA A 396 -34.83 23.93 3.43
CA ALA A 396 -33.46 23.62 2.97
C ALA A 396 -33.41 22.85 1.64
N LYS A 397 -34.37 21.94 1.41
CA LYS A 397 -34.45 21.04 0.24
C LYS A 397 -33.15 20.28 -0.07
N ALA A 398 -32.46 19.84 0.99
CA ALA A 398 -31.29 18.97 0.97
C ALA A 398 -31.65 17.55 1.47
N ILE A 399 -30.73 16.59 1.39
CA ILE A 399 -30.95 15.25 1.99
C ILE A 399 -30.27 15.21 3.37
N PRO A 400 -31.03 15.05 4.48
CA PRO A 400 -30.45 15.06 5.82
C PRO A 400 -29.70 13.76 6.11
N ASP A 401 -28.74 13.84 7.03
CA ASP A 401 -27.85 12.73 7.38
C ASP A 401 -28.56 11.47 7.89
N SER A 402 -29.75 11.61 8.48
CA SER A 402 -30.62 10.51 8.90
C SER A 402 -31.14 9.67 7.73
N LEU A 403 -31.27 10.27 6.54
CA LEU A 403 -31.57 9.58 5.28
C LEU A 403 -30.28 9.21 4.53
N ARG A 404 -29.27 10.10 4.48
CA ARG A 404 -27.99 9.81 3.80
C ARG A 404 -27.26 8.62 4.41
N ARG A 405 -27.37 8.38 5.73
CA ARG A 405 -26.69 7.28 6.44
C ARG A 405 -27.61 6.13 6.86
N HIS A 406 -28.79 6.00 6.24
CA HIS A 406 -29.69 4.88 6.54
C HIS A 406 -29.23 3.57 5.86
N THR A 407 -29.89 2.47 6.20
CA THR A 407 -29.73 1.16 5.56
C THR A 407 -29.93 1.21 4.04
N ILE A 408 -29.44 0.19 3.32
CA ILE A 408 -29.44 0.14 1.85
C ILE A 408 -30.86 0.25 1.26
N GLU A 409 -31.85 -0.34 1.92
CA GLU A 409 -33.25 -0.38 1.47
C GLU A 409 -33.87 1.02 1.47
N VAL A 410 -33.67 1.77 2.55
CA VAL A 410 -34.23 3.11 2.73
C VAL A 410 -33.57 4.12 1.79
N ARG A 411 -32.25 4.03 1.58
CA ARG A 411 -31.56 4.82 0.53
C ARG A 411 -32.00 4.44 -0.88
N SER A 412 -32.19 3.14 -1.16
CA SER A 412 -32.70 2.67 -2.47
C SER A 412 -34.12 3.15 -2.73
N ALA A 413 -34.96 3.18 -1.69
CA ALA A 413 -36.32 3.70 -1.76
C ALA A 413 -36.35 5.23 -2.00
N LEU A 414 -35.50 5.99 -1.29
CA LEU A 414 -35.27 7.42 -1.52
C LEU A 414 -34.87 7.72 -2.98
N VAL A 415 -33.89 6.96 -3.51
CA VAL A 415 -33.45 7.06 -4.91
C VAL A 415 -34.59 6.73 -5.87
N ALA A 416 -35.34 5.65 -5.63
CA ALA A 416 -36.48 5.27 -6.46
C ALA A 416 -37.58 6.33 -6.50
N GLY A 417 -37.89 6.99 -5.36
CA GLY A 417 -38.83 8.10 -5.30
C GLY A 417 -38.38 9.31 -6.12
N PHE A 418 -37.08 9.62 -6.08
CA PHE A 418 -36.49 10.69 -6.88
C PHE A 418 -36.55 10.38 -8.39
N VAL A 419 -36.31 9.12 -8.78
CA VAL A 419 -36.47 8.65 -10.16
C VAL A 419 -37.93 8.71 -10.60
N ASP A 420 -38.86 8.21 -9.79
CA ASP A 420 -40.30 8.28 -10.05
C ASP A 420 -40.77 9.72 -10.29
N ALA A 421 -40.31 10.67 -9.47
CA ALA A 421 -40.60 12.10 -9.62
C ALA A 421 -39.95 12.73 -10.87
N ALA A 422 -38.62 12.67 -10.98
CA ALA A 422 -37.84 13.52 -11.89
C ALA A 422 -36.81 12.81 -12.78
N GLY A 423 -36.52 11.53 -12.52
CA GLY A 423 -35.59 10.74 -13.33
C GLY A 423 -36.20 10.17 -14.61
N SER A 424 -35.33 9.71 -15.49
CA SER A 424 -35.64 8.97 -16.73
C SER A 424 -34.72 7.74 -16.83
N TYR A 425 -35.07 6.77 -17.67
CA TYR A 425 -34.23 5.60 -17.95
C TYR A 425 -34.19 5.35 -19.46
N SER A 426 -32.98 5.29 -20.04
CA SER A 426 -32.77 5.01 -21.45
C SER A 426 -31.36 4.45 -21.70
N ASN A 427 -31.17 3.69 -22.78
CA ASN A 427 -29.84 3.19 -23.20
C ASN A 427 -29.03 2.43 -22.13
N GLY A 428 -29.68 1.83 -21.12
CA GLY A 428 -29.00 1.13 -20.01
C GLY A 428 -28.54 2.03 -18.86
N GLN A 429 -28.98 3.30 -18.82
CA GLN A 429 -28.62 4.27 -17.80
C GLN A 429 -29.84 5.07 -17.32
N PHE A 430 -29.84 5.42 -16.05
CA PHE A 430 -30.73 6.44 -15.51
C PHE A 430 -30.15 7.83 -15.83
N GLU A 431 -31.01 8.77 -16.22
CA GLU A 431 -30.64 10.19 -16.38
C GLU A 431 -31.59 11.09 -15.60
N LEU A 432 -31.04 11.99 -14.80
CA LEU A 432 -31.73 13.02 -14.03
C LEU A 432 -31.15 14.39 -14.39
N VAL A 433 -32.02 15.34 -14.75
CA VAL A 433 -31.62 16.72 -15.07
C VAL A 433 -32.30 17.71 -14.12
N LYS A 434 -31.53 18.65 -13.58
CA LYS A 434 -32.00 19.70 -12.65
C LYS A 434 -31.33 21.06 -12.89
N SER A 435 -31.99 22.13 -12.45
CA SER A 435 -31.45 23.50 -12.50
C SER A 435 -30.27 23.65 -11.54
N ALA A 436 -29.11 24.06 -12.05
CA ALA A 436 -27.90 24.20 -11.25
C ALA A 436 -28.00 25.31 -10.19
N THR A 437 -28.78 26.35 -10.47
CA THR A 437 -28.96 27.52 -9.58
C THR A 437 -29.97 27.26 -8.46
N GLU A 438 -30.87 26.29 -8.61
CA GLU A 438 -31.95 26.00 -7.65
C GLU A 438 -31.72 24.72 -6.85
N HIS A 439 -31.03 23.73 -7.42
CA HIS A 439 -30.94 22.37 -6.85
C HIS A 439 -29.49 21.89 -6.68
N GLY A 440 -28.49 22.78 -6.75
CA GLY A 440 -27.07 22.41 -6.70
C GLY A 440 -26.65 21.59 -5.47
N ALA A 441 -27.14 21.95 -4.27
CA ALA A 441 -26.89 21.18 -3.04
C ALA A 441 -27.56 19.80 -3.09
N LEU A 442 -28.85 19.75 -3.44
CA LEU A 442 -29.63 18.52 -3.57
C LEU A 442 -29.02 17.53 -4.58
N VAL A 443 -28.45 18.03 -5.68
CA VAL A 443 -27.76 17.20 -6.67
C VAL A 443 -26.47 16.60 -6.11
N LYS A 444 -25.70 17.33 -5.29
CA LYS A 444 -24.53 16.78 -4.59
C LYS A 444 -24.92 15.67 -3.61
N ASP A 445 -25.93 15.90 -2.77
CA ASP A 445 -26.44 14.89 -1.86
C ASP A 445 -26.94 13.63 -2.59
N TYR A 446 -27.65 13.83 -3.71
CA TYR A 446 -28.15 12.72 -4.52
C TYR A 446 -27.01 11.90 -5.15
N VAL A 447 -25.96 12.56 -5.66
CA VAL A 447 -24.74 11.89 -6.16
C VAL A 447 -24.03 11.13 -5.03
N TRP A 448 -23.94 11.70 -3.83
CA TRP A 448 -23.39 11.03 -2.64
C TRP A 448 -24.18 9.76 -2.30
N VAL A 449 -25.52 9.85 -2.25
CA VAL A 449 -26.39 8.70 -1.94
C VAL A 449 -26.26 7.61 -3.01
N LEU A 450 -26.24 7.97 -4.31
CA LEU A 450 -26.02 7.01 -5.39
C LEU A 450 -24.66 6.29 -5.30
N ARG A 451 -23.58 7.05 -5.09
CA ARG A 451 -22.23 6.48 -4.90
C ARG A 451 -22.17 5.56 -3.66
N SER A 452 -22.84 5.94 -2.56
CA SER A 452 -22.92 5.11 -1.33
C SER A 452 -23.69 3.78 -1.51
N LEU A 453 -24.49 3.66 -2.58
CA LEU A 453 -25.19 2.44 -2.99
C LEU A 453 -24.42 1.65 -4.06
N GLY A 454 -23.16 2.01 -4.35
CA GLY A 454 -22.33 1.33 -5.35
C GLY A 454 -22.69 1.64 -6.81
N PHE A 455 -23.56 2.63 -7.09
CA PHE A 455 -23.89 3.02 -8.47
C PHE A 455 -22.74 3.81 -9.11
N ALA A 456 -22.37 3.42 -10.34
CA ALA A 456 -21.48 4.22 -11.17
C ALA A 456 -22.23 5.52 -11.52
N THR A 457 -21.73 6.65 -11.01
CA THR A 457 -22.47 7.91 -11.00
C THR A 457 -21.61 9.04 -11.58
N HIS A 458 -22.07 9.63 -12.68
CA HIS A 458 -21.39 10.69 -13.41
C HIS A 458 -22.18 12.00 -13.32
N LEU A 459 -21.50 13.09 -12.96
CA LEU A 459 -22.04 14.44 -12.94
C LEU A 459 -21.48 15.27 -14.10
N SER A 460 -22.38 15.80 -14.92
CA SER A 460 -22.07 16.66 -16.08
C SER A 460 -22.88 17.96 -16.04
N GLN A 461 -22.36 19.03 -16.64
CA GLN A 461 -23.09 20.29 -16.76
C GLN A 461 -23.49 20.53 -18.21
N ARG A 462 -24.79 20.65 -18.47
CA ARG A 462 -25.33 21.04 -19.77
C ARG A 462 -25.68 22.54 -19.76
N GLN A 463 -25.41 23.22 -20.86
CA GLN A 463 -25.79 24.61 -21.07
C GLN A 463 -26.80 24.70 -22.21
N ASP A 464 -28.08 24.67 -21.85
CA ASP A 464 -29.20 24.86 -22.77
C ASP A 464 -29.90 26.20 -22.46
N THR A 465 -30.36 26.88 -23.51
CA THR A 465 -31.32 28.00 -23.45
C THR A 465 -31.21 28.93 -22.23
N ALA A 466 -30.03 29.53 -22.08
CA ALA A 466 -29.67 30.55 -21.08
C ALA A 466 -29.65 30.11 -19.59
N GLN A 467 -29.93 28.86 -19.25
CA GLN A 467 -29.77 28.33 -17.88
C GLN A 467 -28.69 27.25 -17.80
N ARG A 468 -28.09 27.09 -16.62
CA ARG A 468 -27.14 26.01 -16.33
C ARG A 468 -27.90 24.83 -15.75
N GLN A 469 -27.74 23.65 -16.33
CA GLN A 469 -28.36 22.42 -15.86
C GLN A 469 -27.29 21.43 -15.40
N LEU A 470 -27.55 20.76 -14.27
CA LEU A 470 -26.78 19.60 -13.82
C LEU A 470 -27.48 18.35 -14.32
N CYS A 471 -26.71 17.45 -14.93
CA CYS A 471 -27.17 16.15 -15.38
C CYS A 471 -26.40 15.05 -14.64
N VAL A 472 -27.14 14.25 -13.87
CA VAL A 472 -26.65 13.05 -13.18
C VAL A 472 -27.04 11.83 -14.02
N GLN A 473 -26.04 11.06 -14.45
CA GLN A 473 -26.23 9.79 -15.12
C GLN A 473 -25.72 8.65 -14.22
N PHE A 474 -26.47 7.57 -14.07
CA PHE A 474 -26.03 6.43 -13.25
C PHE A 474 -26.53 5.06 -13.71
N ASN A 475 -25.77 4.01 -13.37
CA ASN A 475 -26.14 2.60 -13.51
C ASN A 475 -25.39 1.69 -12.51
N GLY A 476 -25.78 0.42 -12.40
CA GLY A 476 -25.17 -0.56 -11.48
C GLY A 476 -25.95 -1.87 -11.37
N SER A 477 -25.49 -2.77 -10.49
CA SER A 477 -26.12 -4.09 -10.22
C SER A 477 -27.51 -3.95 -9.57
N LEU A 478 -27.66 -3.03 -8.62
CA LEU A 478 -28.91 -2.76 -7.89
C LEU A 478 -30.01 -2.07 -8.73
N ALA A 479 -29.78 -1.81 -10.03
CA ALA A 479 -30.72 -1.06 -10.88
C ALA A 479 -32.11 -1.69 -11.02
N GLU A 480 -32.21 -3.02 -10.98
CA GLU A 480 -33.48 -3.78 -10.94
C GLU A 480 -34.12 -3.83 -9.55
N GLN A 481 -33.33 -3.61 -8.50
CA GLN A 481 -33.75 -3.74 -7.09
C GLN A 481 -34.32 -2.42 -6.53
N LEU A 482 -34.08 -1.29 -7.21
CA LEU A 482 -34.70 -0.01 -6.87
C LEU A 482 -36.25 -0.11 -6.94
N PRO A 483 -37.00 0.21 -5.86
CA PRO A 483 -38.45 -0.02 -5.78
C PRO A 483 -39.29 1.05 -6.52
N ILE A 484 -38.94 1.29 -7.79
CA ILE A 484 -39.51 2.29 -8.70
C ILE A 484 -40.94 1.91 -9.09
N ALA A 485 -41.87 2.84 -8.85
CA ALA A 485 -43.29 2.65 -9.12
C ALA A 485 -43.58 2.64 -10.63
N SER A 486 -43.08 3.63 -11.37
CA SER A 486 -43.38 3.82 -12.79
C SER A 486 -42.69 2.75 -13.67
N PRO A 487 -43.42 1.85 -14.34
CA PRO A 487 -42.80 0.74 -15.08
C PRO A 487 -41.85 1.19 -16.19
N SER A 488 -42.15 2.31 -16.85
CA SER A 488 -41.32 2.93 -17.90
C SER A 488 -39.99 3.53 -17.40
N LYS A 489 -39.79 3.62 -16.08
CA LYS A 489 -38.56 4.15 -15.46
C LYS A 489 -37.72 3.07 -14.77
N ARG A 490 -38.10 1.80 -14.84
CA ARG A 490 -37.35 0.72 -14.17
C ARG A 490 -36.05 0.42 -14.91
N GLY A 491 -34.98 0.29 -14.13
CA GLY A 491 -33.67 -0.12 -14.65
C GLY A 491 -33.63 -1.60 -15.01
N VAL A 492 -32.64 -1.95 -15.83
CA VAL A 492 -32.18 -3.33 -16.04
C VAL A 492 -30.79 -3.43 -15.39
N ALA A 493 -30.49 -4.53 -14.73
CA ALA A 493 -29.20 -4.76 -14.08
C ALA A 493 -28.11 -4.86 -15.16
N SER A 494 -27.07 -4.04 -15.05
CA SER A 494 -25.94 -4.14 -15.97
C SER A 494 -25.19 -5.46 -15.73
N ARG A 495 -24.77 -6.13 -16.81
CA ARG A 495 -23.80 -7.23 -16.73
C ARG A 495 -22.38 -6.76 -16.43
N GLN A 496 -22.11 -5.45 -16.46
CA GLN A 496 -20.87 -4.94 -15.88
C GLN A 496 -20.94 -5.13 -14.36
N LEU A 497 -19.91 -5.79 -13.83
CA LEU A 497 -19.62 -5.82 -12.41
C LEU A 497 -19.59 -4.39 -11.84
N GLU A 498 -19.89 -4.29 -10.55
CA GLU A 498 -20.14 -3.06 -9.81
C GLU A 498 -19.08 -1.97 -10.00
N ALA A 499 -19.47 -0.72 -9.72
CA ALA A 499 -18.65 0.50 -9.86
C ALA A 499 -17.35 0.55 -9.01
N THR A 500 -17.00 -0.58 -8.41
CA THR A 500 -15.79 -0.90 -7.65
C THR A 500 -14.48 -0.78 -8.44
N SER A 501 -14.54 -0.67 -9.77
CA SER A 501 -13.39 -0.43 -10.64
C SER A 501 -13.46 0.98 -11.23
N VAL A 502 -12.55 1.86 -10.80
CA VAL A 502 -12.39 3.21 -11.36
C VAL A 502 -11.11 3.29 -12.20
N PRO A 503 -11.20 3.36 -13.54
CA PRO A 503 -10.03 3.56 -14.41
C PRO A 503 -9.30 4.86 -14.06
N PHE A 504 -7.97 4.84 -14.11
CA PHE A 504 -7.15 5.98 -13.66
C PHE A 504 -5.85 6.11 -14.45
N SER A 505 -5.19 7.25 -14.27
CA SER A 505 -3.87 7.56 -14.79
C SER A 505 -3.05 8.26 -13.71
N VAL A 506 -1.73 8.09 -13.74
CA VAL A 506 -0.80 8.72 -12.80
C VAL A 506 0.14 9.65 -13.57
N SER A 507 0.31 10.87 -13.08
CA SER A 507 1.21 11.87 -13.66
C SER A 507 2.02 12.57 -12.56
N ALA A 508 3.32 12.78 -12.77
CA ALA A 508 4.14 13.54 -11.83
C ALA A 508 3.83 15.04 -11.94
N ILE A 509 3.64 15.71 -10.80
CA ILE A 509 3.36 17.15 -10.69
C ILE A 509 4.47 17.93 -9.97
N GLY A 510 5.54 17.24 -9.55
CA GLY A 510 6.74 17.80 -8.92
C GLY A 510 6.56 18.12 -7.43
N VAL A 511 7.57 18.76 -6.83
CA VAL A 511 7.57 19.08 -5.40
C VAL A 511 6.43 20.01 -5.03
N GLN A 512 5.54 19.54 -4.16
CA GLN A 512 4.44 20.31 -3.55
C GLN A 512 4.27 19.89 -2.08
N GLU A 513 3.38 20.58 -1.36
CA GLU A 513 3.05 20.23 0.03
C GLU A 513 2.24 18.92 0.10
N PHE A 514 2.36 18.21 1.23
CA PHE A 514 1.60 17.01 1.55
C PHE A 514 1.07 17.05 2.99
N CYS A 515 0.01 16.28 3.23
CA CYS A 515 -0.61 16.06 4.53
C CYS A 515 -0.78 14.55 4.75
N GLY A 516 -0.39 14.07 5.93
CA GLY A 516 -0.44 12.66 6.30
C GLY A 516 -1.07 12.48 7.67
N PHE A 517 -1.67 11.31 7.87
CA PHE A 517 -2.35 10.97 9.11
C PHE A 517 -2.51 9.45 9.21
N GLU A 518 -2.42 8.93 10.43
CA GLU A 518 -2.58 7.51 10.71
C GLU A 518 -3.99 7.24 11.26
N VAL A 519 -4.56 6.05 11.00
CA VAL A 519 -5.84 5.60 11.59
C VAL A 519 -5.63 4.41 12.53
N ASP A 520 -6.64 4.13 13.35
CA ASP A 520 -6.65 3.12 14.41
C ASP A 520 -6.77 1.66 13.95
N VAL A 521 -7.50 1.41 12.86
CA VAL A 521 -7.77 0.08 12.31
C VAL A 521 -7.38 0.06 10.83
N ASP A 522 -6.81 -1.06 10.38
CA ASP A 522 -6.48 -1.50 9.01
C ASP A 522 -5.76 -0.53 8.05
N GLY A 523 -5.59 0.74 8.39
CA GLY A 523 -5.00 1.75 7.52
C GLY A 523 -5.88 2.16 6.33
N LEU A 524 -7.10 1.63 6.19
CA LEU A 524 -7.99 1.86 5.03
C LEU A 524 -9.04 2.93 5.35
N MET A 525 -9.18 3.92 4.47
CA MET A 525 -10.24 4.93 4.54
C MET A 525 -10.84 5.25 3.18
N LEU A 526 -12.00 5.91 3.19
CA LEU A 526 -12.70 6.33 1.98
C LEU A 526 -12.45 7.81 1.66
N LEU A 527 -12.13 8.08 0.39
CA LEU A 527 -12.21 9.42 -0.20
C LEU A 527 -13.67 9.88 -0.33
N ASP A 528 -13.90 11.16 -0.60
CA ASP A 528 -15.22 11.76 -0.87
C ASP A 528 -16.08 10.95 -1.85
N ASN A 529 -15.44 10.38 -2.88
CA ASN A 529 -16.05 9.63 -3.96
C ASN A 529 -16.04 8.11 -3.70
N PHE A 530 -15.77 7.69 -2.46
CA PHE A 530 -15.74 6.32 -1.96
C PHE A 530 -14.72 5.38 -2.64
N VAL A 531 -13.71 5.93 -3.32
CA VAL A 531 -12.47 5.17 -3.61
C VAL A 531 -11.75 4.86 -2.30
N VAL A 532 -11.27 3.61 -2.19
CA VAL A 532 -10.51 3.14 -1.03
C VAL A 532 -9.06 3.63 -1.15
N ALA A 533 -8.59 4.29 -0.10
CA ALA A 533 -7.23 4.77 0.04
C ALA A 533 -6.58 4.15 1.30
N HIS A 534 -5.25 4.05 1.31
CA HIS A 534 -4.52 3.33 2.36
C HIS A 534 -3.27 4.11 2.81
N ASN A 535 -2.91 4.05 4.10
CA ASN A 535 -1.75 4.76 4.64
C ASN A 535 -0.87 4.00 5.66
N CYS A 536 -1.08 2.70 5.93
CA CYS A 536 -0.33 1.96 6.98
C CYS A 536 0.06 0.53 6.57
N PRO A 537 1.30 0.03 6.81
CA PRO A 537 1.64 -1.39 6.62
C PRO A 537 1.11 -2.29 7.76
N GLY A 538 0.74 -3.54 7.43
CA GLY A 538 0.04 -4.47 8.32
C GLY A 538 0.91 -5.27 9.31
N HIS A 539 0.31 -5.70 10.43
CA HIS A 539 1.04 -6.28 11.57
C HIS A 539 1.52 -7.74 11.39
N ALA A 540 1.03 -8.47 10.39
CA ALA A 540 1.46 -9.87 10.16
C ALA A 540 2.88 -9.98 9.56
N ASP A 541 3.31 -8.96 8.80
CA ASP A 541 4.59 -9.00 8.08
C ASP A 541 5.81 -8.68 8.96
N TYR A 542 5.61 -8.10 10.15
CA TYR A 542 6.72 -7.67 11.03
C TYR A 542 7.67 -8.81 11.44
N ILE A 543 7.20 -10.06 11.48
CA ILE A 543 8.05 -11.24 11.72
C ILE A 543 9.17 -11.36 10.66
N LYS A 544 8.94 -10.93 9.40
CA LYS A 544 9.96 -10.96 8.33
C LYS A 544 11.13 -10.00 8.63
N ASN A 545 10.83 -8.82 9.18
CA ASN A 545 11.83 -7.82 9.55
C ASN A 545 12.56 -8.20 10.84
N MET A 546 11.84 -8.76 11.82
CA MET A 546 12.41 -9.22 13.09
C MET A 546 13.41 -10.37 12.89
N ILE A 547 13.07 -11.39 12.09
CA ILE A 547 13.97 -12.50 11.75
C ILE A 547 15.24 -12.01 11.04
N THR A 548 15.09 -11.13 10.04
CA THR A 548 16.25 -10.56 9.32
C THR A 548 17.13 -9.67 10.21
N GLY A 549 16.55 -9.06 11.25
CA GLY A 549 17.28 -8.29 12.25
C GLY A 549 18.02 -9.13 13.27
N ALA A 550 17.35 -10.10 13.88
CA ALA A 550 17.93 -10.98 14.90
C ALA A 550 19.11 -11.80 14.33
N ALA A 551 19.05 -12.19 13.04
CA ALA A 551 20.16 -12.84 12.32
C ALA A 551 21.44 -11.97 12.16
N GLN A 552 21.39 -10.68 12.49
CA GLN A 552 22.55 -9.78 12.49
C GLN A 552 23.14 -9.54 13.88
N MET A 553 22.53 -10.07 14.95
CA MET A 553 22.95 -9.85 16.33
C MET A 553 23.96 -10.91 16.78
N ASP A 554 25.01 -10.48 17.47
CA ASP A 554 26.00 -11.35 18.10
C ASP A 554 25.62 -11.67 19.56
N GLY A 555 24.80 -10.81 20.18
CA GLY A 555 24.10 -11.02 21.45
C GLY A 555 22.86 -10.13 21.57
N ALA A 556 22.00 -10.36 22.58
CA ALA A 556 20.76 -9.60 22.76
C ALA A 556 20.50 -9.15 24.20
N ILE A 557 19.75 -8.06 24.35
CA ILE A 557 19.20 -7.59 25.62
C ILE A 557 17.69 -7.84 25.61
N ILE A 558 17.20 -8.72 26.49
CA ILE A 558 15.78 -9.00 26.67
C ILE A 558 15.20 -8.00 27.67
N VAL A 559 14.21 -7.22 27.23
CA VAL A 559 13.57 -6.16 28.03
C VAL A 559 12.21 -6.65 28.55
N VAL A 560 12.13 -6.79 29.87
CA VAL A 560 10.96 -7.27 30.60
C VAL A 560 10.42 -6.12 31.44
N SER A 561 9.11 -5.99 31.54
CA SER A 561 8.50 -4.99 32.42
C SER A 561 8.22 -5.58 33.79
N ALA A 562 8.71 -4.93 34.85
CA ALA A 562 8.47 -5.37 36.23
C ALA A 562 6.97 -5.41 36.58
N THR A 563 6.14 -4.55 35.98
CA THR A 563 4.69 -4.51 36.22
C THR A 563 3.90 -5.56 35.47
N ASP A 564 4.46 -6.12 34.38
CA ASP A 564 3.72 -6.89 33.38
C ASP A 564 4.25 -8.34 33.22
N GLY A 565 5.45 -8.62 33.73
CA GLY A 565 6.04 -9.97 33.78
C GLY A 565 6.41 -10.56 32.41
N GLN A 566 6.46 -11.90 32.33
CA GLN A 566 6.70 -12.60 31.07
C GLN A 566 5.44 -12.68 30.19
N MET A 567 5.34 -11.78 29.22
CA MET A 567 4.27 -11.80 28.22
C MET A 567 4.51 -12.86 27.12
N PRO A 568 3.48 -13.42 26.44
CA PRO A 568 3.65 -14.50 25.46
C PRO A 568 4.65 -14.20 24.32
N GLN A 569 4.71 -12.96 23.84
CA GLN A 569 5.69 -12.54 22.83
C GLN A 569 7.15 -12.66 23.32
N THR A 570 7.41 -12.64 24.64
CA THR A 570 8.74 -12.90 25.20
C THR A 570 9.20 -14.32 24.89
N ARG A 571 8.27 -15.28 24.84
CA ARG A 571 8.53 -16.67 24.48
C ARG A 571 8.88 -16.80 23.00
N GLU A 572 8.06 -16.22 22.13
CA GLU A 572 8.34 -16.09 20.69
C GLU A 572 9.71 -15.44 20.45
N HIS A 573 10.06 -14.40 21.21
CA HIS A 573 11.34 -13.69 21.10
C HIS A 573 12.55 -14.53 21.54
N LEU A 574 12.45 -15.29 22.65
CA LEU A 574 13.52 -16.20 23.09
C LEU A 574 13.70 -17.35 22.10
N LEU A 575 12.60 -17.95 21.66
CA LEU A 575 12.57 -18.99 20.64
C LEU A 575 13.21 -18.52 19.32
N LEU A 576 12.84 -17.33 18.82
CA LEU A 576 13.42 -16.76 17.61
C LEU A 576 14.90 -16.38 17.78
N ALA A 577 15.32 -15.84 18.94
CA ALA A 577 16.72 -15.57 19.26
C ALA A 577 17.58 -16.85 19.24
N LYS A 578 17.06 -17.94 19.81
CA LYS A 578 17.67 -19.28 19.79
C LYS A 578 17.77 -19.83 18.35
N GLN A 579 16.74 -19.61 17.52
CA GLN A 579 16.71 -20.05 16.13
C GLN A 579 17.77 -19.36 15.26
N VAL A 580 17.92 -18.04 15.36
CA VAL A 580 18.97 -17.29 14.62
C VAL A 580 20.39 -17.56 15.13
N GLY A 581 20.54 -18.20 16.30
CA GLY A 581 21.82 -18.68 16.82
C GLY A 581 22.48 -17.76 17.86
N ILE A 582 21.74 -16.83 18.47
CA ILE A 582 22.22 -16.03 19.60
C ILE A 582 22.54 -16.97 20.77
N LYS A 583 23.78 -16.92 21.28
CA LYS A 583 24.28 -17.84 22.32
C LYS A 583 24.24 -17.27 23.74
N LYS A 584 24.29 -15.95 23.85
CA LYS A 584 24.32 -15.21 25.12
C LYS A 584 23.41 -13.99 25.00
N LEU A 585 22.64 -13.77 26.05
CA LEU A 585 21.72 -12.66 26.22
C LEU A 585 21.84 -12.12 27.64
N VAL A 586 21.41 -10.88 27.84
CA VAL A 586 21.30 -10.22 29.16
C VAL A 586 19.84 -9.80 29.35
N VAL A 587 19.29 -9.91 30.57
CA VAL A 587 17.92 -9.48 30.85
C VAL A 587 17.95 -8.13 31.57
N PHE A 588 17.10 -7.20 31.13
CA PHE A 588 16.83 -5.95 31.84
C PHE A 588 15.37 -5.90 32.29
N ILE A 589 15.16 -5.92 33.61
CA ILE A 589 13.83 -5.75 34.23
C ILE A 589 13.61 -4.24 34.40
N ASN A 590 12.81 -3.67 33.51
CA ASN A 590 12.49 -2.25 33.39
C ASN A 590 11.25 -1.88 34.22
N LYS A 591 10.98 -0.58 34.40
CA LYS A 591 9.90 -0.04 35.25
C LYS A 591 9.98 -0.44 36.74
N ALA A 592 11.17 -0.79 37.25
CA ALA A 592 11.34 -1.10 38.68
C ALA A 592 11.10 0.12 39.61
N ASP A 593 10.87 1.32 39.06
CA ASP A 593 10.40 2.50 39.79
C ASP A 593 8.87 2.56 40.00
N ALA A 594 8.11 1.62 39.43
CA ALA A 594 6.66 1.51 39.58
C ALA A 594 6.22 0.44 40.60
N ILE A 595 7.16 -0.24 41.27
CA ILE A 595 6.92 -1.29 42.26
C ILE A 595 7.72 -0.98 43.53
N ASP A 596 7.00 -0.78 44.64
CA ASP A 596 7.59 -0.55 45.96
C ASP A 596 7.94 -1.86 46.71
N ASP A 597 7.57 -3.02 46.16
CA ASP A 597 7.67 -4.34 46.80
C ASP A 597 8.81 -5.20 46.20
N PRO A 598 9.87 -5.52 46.96
CA PRO A 598 10.95 -6.40 46.52
C PRO A 598 10.49 -7.83 46.16
N GLU A 599 9.46 -8.37 46.82
CA GLU A 599 9.03 -9.77 46.60
C GLU A 599 8.49 -9.96 45.16
N MET A 600 7.88 -8.91 44.59
CA MET A 600 7.43 -8.91 43.18
C MET A 600 8.61 -8.86 42.19
N LEU A 601 9.70 -8.16 42.51
CA LEU A 601 10.88 -8.10 41.65
C LEU A 601 11.64 -9.43 41.67
N GLU A 602 11.76 -10.08 42.83
CA GLU A 602 12.33 -11.42 42.96
C GLU A 602 11.47 -12.47 42.21
N LEU A 603 10.13 -12.33 42.24
CA LEU A 603 9.23 -13.21 41.48
C LEU A 603 9.42 -13.07 39.96
N VAL A 604 9.46 -11.85 39.42
CA VAL A 604 9.69 -11.62 37.98
C VAL A 604 11.11 -12.06 37.55
N GLU A 605 12.10 -11.97 38.44
CA GLU A 605 13.42 -12.55 38.20
C GLU A 605 13.35 -14.08 38.13
N MET A 606 12.68 -14.75 39.07
CA MET A 606 12.51 -16.20 39.08
C MET A 606 11.78 -16.70 37.82
N GLU A 607 10.65 -16.09 37.45
CA GLU A 607 9.92 -16.43 36.22
C GLU A 607 10.81 -16.32 34.98
N MET A 608 11.66 -15.29 34.90
CA MET A 608 12.58 -15.11 33.77
C MET A 608 13.73 -16.11 33.79
N ARG A 609 14.23 -16.56 34.95
CA ARG A 609 15.25 -17.62 35.03
C ARG A 609 14.67 -18.97 34.60
N GLU A 610 13.46 -19.31 35.04
CA GLU A 610 12.74 -20.49 34.59
C GLU A 610 12.50 -20.47 33.08
N LEU A 611 12.02 -19.34 32.53
CA LEU A 611 11.76 -19.18 31.10
C LEU A 611 13.04 -19.25 30.24
N LEU A 612 14.17 -18.75 30.75
CA LEU A 612 15.46 -18.91 30.06
C LEU A 612 15.92 -20.37 30.05
N ASN A 613 15.78 -21.08 31.17
CA ASN A 613 16.11 -22.50 31.25
C ASN A 613 15.19 -23.36 30.35
N GLU A 614 13.91 -23.00 30.20
CA GLU A 614 12.95 -23.62 29.27
C GLU A 614 13.42 -23.53 27.81
N TYR A 615 13.85 -22.35 27.35
CA TYR A 615 14.35 -22.14 25.97
C TYR A 615 15.85 -22.48 25.79
N GLU A 616 16.40 -23.38 26.61
CA GLU A 616 17.81 -23.81 26.60
C GLU A 616 18.82 -22.62 26.64
N PHE A 617 18.52 -21.57 27.39
CA PHE A 617 19.49 -20.56 27.78
C PHE A 617 19.98 -20.82 29.21
N ASP A 618 21.09 -20.17 29.56
CA ASP A 618 21.80 -20.32 30.85
C ASP A 618 21.09 -19.45 31.91
N GLY A 619 19.86 -19.80 32.29
CA GLY A 619 18.98 -18.98 33.13
C GLY A 619 19.54 -18.71 34.52
N ASP A 620 20.24 -19.69 35.10
CA ASP A 620 20.87 -19.59 36.42
C ASP A 620 22.03 -18.58 36.43
N SER A 621 22.87 -18.58 35.39
CA SER A 621 24.07 -17.74 35.32
C SER A 621 23.90 -16.44 34.52
N THR A 622 22.79 -16.30 33.78
CA THR A 622 22.52 -15.09 32.99
C THR A 622 22.41 -13.86 33.89
N PRO A 623 23.12 -12.75 33.56
CA PRO A 623 22.92 -11.48 34.23
C PRO A 623 21.52 -10.97 34.01
N ILE A 624 20.81 -10.72 35.11
CA ILE A 624 19.53 -10.03 35.15
C ILE A 624 19.77 -8.73 35.92
N VAL A 625 19.38 -7.60 35.34
CA VAL A 625 19.59 -6.27 35.90
C VAL A 625 18.25 -5.54 36.02
N SER A 626 17.80 -5.33 37.25
CA SER A 626 16.57 -4.59 37.56
C SER A 626 16.84 -3.09 37.68
N GLY A 627 15.95 -2.28 37.11
CA GLY A 627 16.06 -0.82 37.13
C GLY A 627 14.95 -0.10 36.36
N SER A 628 15.19 1.17 36.06
CA SER A 628 14.27 2.02 35.31
C SER A 628 15.02 2.88 34.30
N ALA A 629 14.79 2.58 33.02
CA ALA A 629 15.29 3.39 31.92
C ALA A 629 14.73 4.82 31.95
N LEU A 630 13.50 5.00 32.46
CA LEU A 630 12.88 6.31 32.62
C LEU A 630 13.60 7.15 33.69
N CYS A 631 13.93 6.56 34.85
CA CYS A 631 14.74 7.23 35.87
C CYS A 631 16.10 7.67 35.34
N ALA A 632 16.80 6.81 34.58
CA ALA A 632 18.07 7.15 33.95
C ALA A 632 17.94 8.34 32.97
N LEU A 633 16.91 8.35 32.12
CA LEU A 633 16.61 9.44 31.18
C LEU A 633 16.31 10.77 31.88
N GLU A 634 15.45 10.75 32.89
CA GLU A 634 15.01 11.97 33.59
C GLU A 634 15.99 12.43 34.68
N GLY A 635 16.99 11.61 35.02
CA GLY A 635 17.92 11.89 36.14
C GLY A 635 17.29 11.71 37.52
N ARG A 636 16.16 10.98 37.60
CA ARG A 636 15.53 10.57 38.87
C ARG A 636 16.22 9.30 39.39
N ASN A 637 16.16 9.09 40.71
CA ASN A 637 16.71 7.93 41.45
C ASN A 637 17.96 7.27 40.81
N PRO A 638 19.18 7.77 41.10
CA PRO A 638 20.41 7.30 40.45
C PRO A 638 20.70 5.81 40.57
N GLU A 639 20.25 5.15 41.65
CA GLU A 639 20.52 3.73 41.89
C GLU A 639 19.71 2.81 40.97
N LEU A 640 18.42 3.12 40.74
CA LEU A 640 17.56 2.43 39.78
C LEU A 640 17.74 2.94 38.34
N GLY A 641 18.21 4.17 38.17
CA GLY A 641 18.47 4.79 36.88
C GLY A 641 19.90 4.56 36.38
N VAL A 642 20.75 5.57 36.56
CA VAL A 642 22.10 5.65 35.97
C VAL A 642 22.99 4.47 36.35
N GLU A 643 22.99 4.04 37.61
CA GLU A 643 23.81 2.91 38.06
C GLU A 643 23.28 1.56 37.58
N ALA A 644 21.97 1.39 37.39
CA ALA A 644 21.41 0.20 36.77
C ALA A 644 21.82 0.08 35.29
N ILE A 645 21.83 1.19 34.54
CA ILE A 645 22.32 1.22 33.15
C ILE A 645 23.83 0.91 33.08
N LYS A 646 24.64 1.40 34.03
CA LYS A 646 26.07 1.03 34.11
C LYS A 646 26.27 -0.46 34.40
N LYS A 647 25.49 -1.04 35.34
CA LYS A 647 25.49 -2.49 35.62
C LYS A 647 25.10 -3.30 34.39
N LEU A 648 24.07 -2.87 33.65
CA LEU A 648 23.64 -3.50 32.39
C LEU A 648 24.77 -3.50 31.35
N MET A 649 25.42 -2.36 31.12
CA MET A 649 26.50 -2.26 30.13
C MET A 649 27.74 -3.06 30.56
N ALA A 650 28.11 -3.06 31.84
CA ALA A 650 29.19 -3.91 32.34
C ALA A 650 28.87 -5.41 32.18
N ALA A 651 27.62 -5.81 32.46
CA ALA A 651 27.17 -7.18 32.22
C ALA A 651 27.18 -7.55 30.72
N VAL A 652 26.82 -6.62 29.83
CA VAL A 652 26.94 -6.80 28.38
C VAL A 652 28.40 -7.01 27.96
N ASP A 653 29.32 -6.16 28.42
CA ASP A 653 30.75 -6.22 28.09
C ASP A 653 31.44 -7.49 28.63
N GLU A 654 30.99 -8.04 29.77
CA GLU A 654 31.55 -9.25 30.39
C GLU A 654 30.90 -10.55 29.89
N TRP A 655 29.58 -10.55 29.63
CA TRP A 655 28.82 -11.76 29.31
C TRP A 655 28.68 -12.07 27.82
N ILE A 656 28.67 -11.04 26.97
CA ILE A 656 28.53 -11.20 25.51
C ILE A 656 29.94 -11.28 24.90
N PRO A 657 30.42 -12.47 24.50
CA PRO A 657 31.79 -12.60 24.00
C PRO A 657 31.95 -11.83 22.69
N THR A 658 33.09 -11.18 22.51
CA THR A 658 33.48 -10.65 21.19
C THR A 658 33.50 -11.83 20.20
N PRO A 659 32.75 -11.78 19.09
CA PRO A 659 32.61 -12.92 18.19
C PRO A 659 33.95 -13.22 17.49
N GLU A 660 34.35 -14.50 17.51
CA GLU A 660 35.49 -14.98 16.71
C GLU A 660 35.16 -14.81 15.23
N ARG A 661 35.78 -13.81 14.60
CA ARG A 661 35.55 -13.51 13.18
C ARG A 661 36.31 -14.51 12.32
N ASP A 662 35.56 -15.24 11.48
CA ASP A 662 36.05 -16.22 10.51
C ASP A 662 36.81 -15.57 9.33
N LEU A 663 37.85 -14.79 9.60
CA LEU A 663 38.58 -13.99 8.61
C LEU A 663 39.36 -14.85 7.59
N ASP A 664 39.82 -16.02 8.01
CA ASP A 664 40.60 -16.96 7.18
C ASP A 664 39.71 -17.90 6.32
N LYS A 665 38.39 -17.91 6.52
CA LYS A 665 37.48 -18.70 5.69
C LYS A 665 37.25 -18.03 4.33
N PRO A 666 36.87 -18.77 3.27
CA PRO A 666 36.50 -18.17 2.00
C PRO A 666 35.35 -17.17 2.15
N PHE A 667 35.47 -16.02 1.49
CA PHE A 667 34.47 -14.95 1.54
C PHE A 667 33.06 -15.45 1.20
N LEU A 668 32.07 -15.06 2.02
CA LEU A 668 30.66 -15.22 1.72
C LEU A 668 29.85 -14.04 2.29
N MET A 669 28.98 -13.47 1.46
CA MET A 669 28.05 -12.39 1.79
C MET A 669 26.68 -12.68 1.15
N PRO A 670 25.62 -12.97 1.93
CA PRO A 670 24.28 -13.17 1.38
C PRO A 670 23.70 -11.88 0.78
N VAL A 671 22.92 -12.01 -0.30
CA VAL A 671 22.31 -10.87 -1.00
C VAL A 671 20.99 -10.49 -0.35
N GLU A 672 20.90 -9.26 0.16
CA GLU A 672 19.74 -8.70 0.86
C GLU A 672 18.88 -7.79 -0.03
N ASP A 673 19.52 -6.82 -0.71
CA ASP A 673 18.90 -5.96 -1.74
C ASP A 673 19.93 -5.52 -2.81
N ILE A 674 19.42 -5.12 -3.98
CA ILE A 674 20.16 -4.87 -5.23
C ILE A 674 19.74 -3.53 -5.84
N PHE A 675 20.67 -2.57 -5.86
CA PHE A 675 20.48 -1.21 -6.35
C PHE A 675 21.21 -1.00 -7.68
N SER A 676 20.73 -0.05 -8.50
CA SER A 676 21.45 0.39 -9.72
C SER A 676 21.76 1.87 -9.64
N ILE A 677 23.04 2.21 -9.45
CA ILE A 677 23.49 3.58 -9.36
C ILE A 677 23.91 4.06 -10.76
N ALA A 678 23.16 5.04 -11.28
CA ALA A 678 23.40 5.62 -12.60
C ALA A 678 24.86 6.10 -12.75
N GLY A 679 25.56 5.57 -13.76
CA GLY A 679 26.96 5.90 -14.03
C GLY A 679 28.02 5.18 -13.16
N ARG A 680 27.62 4.42 -12.12
CA ARG A 680 28.55 3.56 -11.35
C ARG A 680 28.37 2.07 -11.64
N GLY A 681 27.12 1.59 -11.77
CA GLY A 681 26.80 0.17 -11.96
C GLY A 681 25.83 -0.38 -10.92
N THR A 682 25.78 -1.70 -10.79
CA THR A 682 24.87 -2.39 -9.85
C THR A 682 25.59 -2.65 -8.52
N VAL A 683 24.94 -2.24 -7.42
CA VAL A 683 25.40 -2.44 -6.04
C VAL A 683 24.54 -3.49 -5.37
N VAL A 684 25.18 -4.41 -4.66
CA VAL A 684 24.54 -5.51 -3.92
C VAL A 684 24.86 -5.34 -2.44
N THR A 685 23.84 -5.38 -1.58
CA THR A 685 24.00 -5.15 -0.13
C THR A 685 23.83 -6.44 0.67
N GLY A 686 24.54 -6.53 1.80
CA GLY A 686 24.38 -7.60 2.80
C GLY A 686 25.46 -7.58 3.88
N ARG A 687 25.29 -8.42 4.91
CA ARG A 687 26.31 -8.71 5.94
C ARG A 687 27.32 -9.72 5.39
N VAL A 688 28.62 -9.45 5.52
CA VAL A 688 29.65 -10.46 5.25
C VAL A 688 29.58 -11.50 6.38
N GLU A 689 29.21 -12.72 6.04
CA GLU A 689 29.08 -13.82 7.00
C GLU A 689 30.46 -14.32 7.45
N ARG A 690 31.41 -14.42 6.51
CA ARG A 690 32.75 -14.95 6.74
C ARG A 690 33.76 -14.49 5.69
N GLY A 691 35.04 -14.61 6.02
CA GLY A 691 36.18 -14.26 5.18
C GLY A 691 36.45 -12.76 5.06
N GLN A 692 37.28 -12.41 4.09
CA GLN A 692 37.54 -11.02 3.67
C GLN A 692 37.51 -10.90 2.15
N ILE A 693 37.17 -9.72 1.64
CA ILE A 693 37.28 -9.38 0.23
C ILE A 693 37.88 -7.99 0.04
N SER A 694 38.76 -7.86 -0.95
CA SER A 694 39.42 -6.61 -1.32
C SER A 694 38.91 -6.10 -2.66
N LYS A 695 38.89 -4.77 -2.79
CA LYS A 695 38.56 -4.07 -4.04
C LYS A 695 39.44 -4.55 -5.20
N GLY A 696 38.82 -4.95 -6.30
CA GLY A 696 39.47 -5.51 -7.48
C GLY A 696 39.52 -7.04 -7.55
N GLN A 697 39.13 -7.77 -6.50
CA GLN A 697 39.05 -9.24 -6.53
C GLN A 697 37.85 -9.75 -7.34
N GLU A 698 37.96 -10.99 -7.85
CA GLU A 698 36.84 -11.71 -8.45
C GLU A 698 35.98 -12.37 -7.37
N LEU A 699 34.67 -12.38 -7.59
CA LEU A 699 33.69 -13.10 -6.80
C LEU A 699 32.70 -13.82 -7.72
N GLU A 700 32.01 -14.81 -7.17
CA GLU A 700 31.02 -15.63 -7.87
C GLU A 700 29.66 -15.44 -7.23
N VAL A 701 28.64 -15.24 -8.07
CA VAL A 701 27.24 -15.16 -7.66
C VAL A 701 26.67 -16.57 -7.72
N VAL A 702 26.09 -17.05 -6.61
CA VAL A 702 25.61 -18.43 -6.47
C VAL A 702 24.15 -18.46 -5.99
N GLY A 703 23.33 -19.27 -6.65
CA GLY A 703 21.89 -19.44 -6.37
C GLY A 703 20.99 -18.90 -7.48
N PHE A 704 19.76 -19.41 -7.58
CA PHE A 704 18.74 -19.05 -8.58
C PHE A 704 19.22 -19.21 -10.04
N GLY A 705 19.99 -20.25 -10.32
CA GLY A 705 20.47 -20.61 -11.66
C GLY A 705 21.98 -20.85 -11.72
N SER A 706 22.51 -20.93 -12.93
CA SER A 706 23.94 -21.19 -13.17
C SER A 706 24.82 -20.08 -12.57
N PRO A 707 25.82 -20.43 -11.73
CA PRO A 707 26.67 -19.43 -11.10
C PRO A 707 27.54 -18.69 -12.13
N PHE A 708 27.79 -17.40 -11.88
CA PHE A 708 28.59 -16.57 -12.77
C PHE A 708 29.55 -15.66 -11.99
N LYS A 709 30.67 -15.32 -12.64
CA LYS A 709 31.74 -14.51 -12.03
C LYS A 709 31.61 -13.03 -12.38
N THR A 710 32.02 -12.19 -11.45
CA THR A 710 32.18 -10.74 -11.65
C THR A 710 33.36 -10.21 -10.82
N THR A 711 33.74 -8.95 -11.05
CA THR A 711 34.80 -8.28 -10.28
C THR A 711 34.19 -7.25 -9.34
N LEU A 712 34.63 -7.25 -8.09
CA LEU A 712 34.29 -6.21 -7.11
C LEU A 712 35.02 -4.91 -7.47
N THR A 713 34.31 -3.87 -7.87
CA THR A 713 34.92 -2.58 -8.31
C THR A 713 34.95 -1.51 -7.22
N GLY A 714 34.17 -1.70 -6.16
CA GLY A 714 34.17 -0.86 -4.97
C GLY A 714 33.46 -1.56 -3.82
N ILE A 715 33.92 -1.27 -2.61
CA ILE A 715 33.23 -1.60 -1.36
C ILE A 715 32.80 -0.27 -0.76
N GLU A 716 31.50 -0.09 -0.53
CA GLU A 716 30.96 1.10 0.11
C GLU A 716 30.19 0.71 1.37
N MET A 717 30.53 1.31 2.49
CA MET A 717 29.88 1.14 3.79
C MET A 717 29.52 2.53 4.31
N PHE A 718 28.24 2.79 4.57
CA PHE A 718 27.72 4.11 4.96
C PHE A 718 28.28 5.26 4.08
N HIS A 719 28.21 5.07 2.76
CA HIS A 719 28.76 5.94 1.70
C HIS A 719 30.28 6.23 1.74
N LYS A 720 31.03 5.68 2.70
CA LYS A 720 32.50 5.70 2.72
C LYS A 720 33.03 4.54 1.89
N GLN A 721 34.09 4.78 1.11
CA GLN A 721 34.76 3.70 0.39
C GLN A 721 35.72 2.94 1.31
N LEU A 722 35.67 1.61 1.25
CA LEU A 722 36.62 0.71 1.89
C LEU A 722 37.48 0.05 0.82
N GLU A 723 38.74 -0.24 1.18
CA GLU A 723 39.61 -1.08 0.34
C GLU A 723 39.41 -2.58 0.63
N VAL A 724 39.01 -2.94 1.86
CA VAL A 724 38.75 -4.31 2.33
C VAL A 724 37.50 -4.36 3.21
N GLY A 725 36.59 -5.29 2.91
CA GLY A 725 35.45 -5.70 3.74
C GLY A 725 35.69 -7.09 4.34
N GLN A 726 35.17 -7.35 5.53
CA GLN A 726 35.50 -8.51 6.37
C GLN A 726 34.28 -9.08 7.10
N ALA A 727 34.36 -10.32 7.59
CA ALA A 727 33.32 -10.97 8.39
C ALA A 727 32.75 -10.05 9.49
N GLY A 728 31.42 -9.91 9.52
CA GLY A 728 30.66 -9.01 10.38
C GLY A 728 30.27 -7.66 9.73
N ASP A 729 30.93 -7.24 8.65
CA ASP A 729 30.69 -5.95 7.99
C ASP A 729 29.37 -5.94 7.19
N ASN A 730 28.52 -4.93 7.38
CA ASN A 730 27.39 -4.64 6.49
C ASN A 730 27.85 -3.72 5.34
N MET A 731 27.93 -4.24 4.11
CA MET A 731 28.54 -3.52 2.98
C MET A 731 27.75 -3.58 1.68
N GLY A 732 27.91 -2.54 0.85
CA GLY A 732 27.51 -2.49 -0.55
C GLY A 732 28.68 -2.88 -1.46
N ALA A 733 28.55 -4.01 -2.15
CA ALA A 733 29.46 -4.51 -3.17
C ALA A 733 29.08 -3.96 -4.56
N LEU A 734 29.91 -3.10 -5.16
CA LEU A 734 29.71 -2.61 -6.53
C LEU A 734 30.27 -3.64 -7.53
N LEU A 735 29.42 -4.21 -8.38
CA LEU A 735 29.75 -5.33 -9.27
C LEU A 735 30.00 -4.89 -10.71
N ARG A 736 31.05 -5.44 -11.35
CA ARG A 736 31.41 -5.12 -12.74
C ARG A 736 30.49 -5.80 -13.76
N GLY A 737 29.80 -4.99 -14.57
CA GLY A 737 29.12 -5.45 -15.80
C GLY A 737 27.85 -6.27 -15.58
N VAL A 738 27.48 -6.57 -14.33
CA VAL A 738 26.23 -7.25 -13.98
C VAL A 738 25.07 -6.25 -14.08
N LYS A 739 23.92 -6.68 -14.60
CA LYS A 739 22.66 -5.91 -14.53
C LYS A 739 21.87 -6.30 -13.29
N ARG A 740 20.98 -5.41 -12.83
CA ARG A 740 20.01 -5.71 -11.77
C ARG A 740 19.23 -7.00 -12.04
N ASP A 741 18.73 -7.13 -13.27
CA ASP A 741 17.90 -8.24 -13.75
C ASP A 741 18.63 -9.61 -13.82
N ALA A 742 19.94 -9.66 -13.53
CA ALA A 742 20.73 -10.88 -13.44
C ALA A 742 21.08 -11.26 -11.98
N LEU A 743 20.50 -10.57 -11.01
CA LEU A 743 20.73 -10.75 -9.58
C LEU A 743 19.38 -10.87 -8.85
N HIS A 744 19.32 -11.72 -7.83
CA HIS A 744 18.15 -11.92 -6.98
C HIS A 744 18.52 -11.89 -5.49
N ARG A 745 17.59 -11.41 -4.67
CA ARG A 745 17.65 -11.59 -3.21
C ARG A 745 17.71 -13.09 -2.89
N GLY A 746 18.49 -13.46 -1.88
CA GLY A 746 18.71 -14.86 -1.51
C GLY A 746 19.80 -15.59 -2.29
N GLN A 747 20.39 -14.99 -3.33
CA GLN A 747 21.70 -15.40 -3.83
C GLN A 747 22.78 -15.11 -2.77
N VAL A 748 23.99 -15.64 -2.97
CA VAL A 748 25.18 -15.24 -2.21
C VAL A 748 26.27 -14.74 -3.15
N LEU A 749 27.04 -13.74 -2.70
CA LEU A 749 28.34 -13.41 -3.27
C LEU A 749 29.40 -14.23 -2.51
N ALA A 750 30.19 -15.03 -3.23
CA ALA A 750 31.17 -15.93 -2.63
C ALA A 750 32.55 -15.81 -3.30
N ALA A 751 33.59 -16.28 -2.62
CA ALA A 751 34.87 -16.55 -3.26
C ALA A 751 34.69 -17.61 -4.37
N PRO A 752 35.30 -17.46 -5.56
CA PRO A 752 35.00 -18.35 -6.69
C PRO A 752 35.28 -19.83 -6.37
N GLY A 753 34.26 -20.67 -6.54
CA GLY A 753 34.28 -22.11 -6.24
C GLY A 753 34.15 -22.50 -4.77
N SER A 754 33.97 -21.56 -3.83
CA SER A 754 33.96 -21.88 -2.39
C SER A 754 32.62 -22.38 -1.84
N ILE A 755 31.52 -22.19 -2.57
CA ILE A 755 30.19 -22.73 -2.26
C ILE A 755 29.48 -23.09 -3.58
N LYS A 756 28.52 -24.00 -3.52
CA LYS A 756 27.71 -24.43 -4.67
C LYS A 756 26.22 -24.20 -4.38
N ALA A 757 25.46 -24.02 -5.45
CA ALA A 757 24.01 -24.10 -5.37
C ALA A 757 23.60 -25.58 -5.35
N HIS A 758 22.59 -25.90 -4.55
CA HIS A 758 22.08 -27.26 -4.35
C HIS A 758 20.54 -27.22 -4.29
N LYS A 759 19.92 -28.33 -4.66
CA LYS A 759 18.46 -28.52 -4.74
C LYS A 759 17.95 -29.53 -3.71
N LYS A 760 18.74 -30.56 -3.35
CA LYS A 760 18.34 -31.60 -2.40
C LYS A 760 19.33 -31.77 -1.26
N PHE A 761 18.80 -31.88 -0.05
CA PHE A 761 19.56 -32.12 1.17
C PHE A 761 18.72 -32.89 2.19
N LEU A 762 19.39 -33.56 3.12
CA LEU A 762 18.78 -34.08 4.35
C LEU A 762 18.91 -33.02 5.45
N ALA A 763 17.89 -32.90 6.28
CA ALA A 763 17.88 -32.03 7.45
C ALA A 763 17.25 -32.72 8.65
N SER A 764 17.76 -32.41 9.85
CA SER A 764 17.04 -32.64 11.10
C SER A 764 16.12 -31.45 11.32
N LEU A 765 14.83 -31.70 11.51
CA LEU A 765 13.79 -30.71 11.70
C LEU A 765 13.20 -30.84 13.10
N TYR A 766 12.85 -29.71 13.71
CA TYR A 766 11.96 -29.65 14.86
C TYR A 766 10.67 -28.93 14.44
N VAL A 767 9.52 -29.55 14.68
CA VAL A 767 8.21 -28.98 14.32
C VAL A 767 7.62 -28.26 15.54
N LEU A 768 7.23 -27.00 15.36
CA LEU A 768 6.74 -26.17 16.47
C LEU A 768 5.31 -26.55 16.86
N THR A 769 5.08 -26.64 18.17
CA THR A 769 3.76 -26.86 18.79
C THR A 769 2.84 -25.65 18.60
N GLU A 770 1.54 -25.80 18.88
CA GLU A 770 0.58 -24.69 18.84
C GLU A 770 0.91 -23.60 19.88
N GLU A 771 1.42 -23.97 21.05
CA GLU A 771 1.81 -23.05 22.13
C GLU A 771 3.04 -22.21 21.77
N GLU A 772 3.91 -22.71 20.88
CA GLU A 772 5.04 -21.99 20.28
C GLU A 772 4.65 -21.18 19.01
N GLY A 773 3.35 -21.06 18.70
CA GLY A 773 2.84 -20.36 17.52
C GLY A 773 2.89 -21.17 16.21
N GLY A 774 3.20 -22.47 16.30
CA GLY A 774 3.36 -23.40 15.18
C GLY A 774 2.05 -24.00 14.66
N ARG A 775 2.02 -25.34 14.50
CA ARG A 775 0.87 -26.07 13.95
C ARG A 775 0.04 -26.76 15.03
N HIS A 776 -1.28 -26.75 14.86
CA HIS A 776 -2.24 -27.54 15.63
C HIS A 776 -2.57 -28.89 14.95
N THR A 777 -2.26 -29.03 13.65
CA THR A 777 -2.44 -30.26 12.88
C THR A 777 -1.11 -30.84 12.40
N PRO A 778 -0.93 -32.17 12.42
CA PRO A 778 0.24 -32.81 11.83
C PRO A 778 0.34 -32.57 10.31
N PHE A 779 1.47 -32.93 9.72
CA PHE A 779 1.62 -32.99 8.26
C PHE A 779 2.15 -34.36 7.80
N THR A 780 1.99 -34.64 6.51
CA THR A 780 2.38 -35.90 5.86
C THR A 780 3.49 -35.67 4.84
N ASP A 781 3.95 -36.76 4.22
CA ASP A 781 4.83 -36.73 3.05
C ASP A 781 4.31 -35.78 1.94
N ASN A 782 5.24 -35.13 1.23
CA ASN A 782 5.00 -34.11 0.19
C ASN A 782 4.42 -32.78 0.69
N TYR A 783 4.49 -32.49 2.00
CA TYR A 783 4.20 -31.17 2.56
C TYR A 783 5.09 -30.08 1.93
N ARG A 784 4.52 -28.89 1.65
CA ARG A 784 5.13 -27.84 0.83
C ARG A 784 5.26 -26.45 1.51
N PRO A 785 6.05 -26.32 2.57
CA PRO A 785 6.29 -25.03 3.22
C PRO A 785 7.31 -24.15 2.45
N GLN A 786 7.41 -22.89 2.84
CA GLN A 786 8.55 -22.04 2.50
C GLN A 786 9.68 -22.25 3.51
N LEU A 787 10.91 -22.40 3.02
CA LEU A 787 12.12 -22.42 3.83
C LEU A 787 12.82 -21.06 3.73
N PHE A 788 13.21 -20.54 4.88
CA PHE A 788 13.95 -19.29 5.02
C PHE A 788 15.41 -19.62 5.36
N VAL A 789 16.30 -19.32 4.43
CA VAL A 789 17.72 -19.67 4.44
C VAL A 789 18.55 -18.40 4.21
N ARG A 790 19.26 -17.91 5.23
CA ARG A 790 19.94 -16.60 5.19
C ARG A 790 18.94 -15.48 4.82
N THR A 791 19.11 -14.84 3.66
CA THR A 791 18.23 -13.80 3.11
C THR A 791 17.19 -14.33 2.11
N CYS A 792 17.22 -15.64 1.81
CA CYS A 792 16.41 -16.33 0.81
C CYS A 792 15.13 -16.92 1.40
N ASP A 793 14.00 -16.65 0.77
CA ASP A 793 12.76 -17.43 0.84
C ASP A 793 12.68 -18.38 -0.37
N VAL A 794 12.44 -19.69 -0.14
CA VAL A 794 12.28 -20.68 -1.21
C VAL A 794 11.32 -21.81 -0.81
N THR A 795 10.36 -22.16 -1.67
CA THR A 795 9.46 -23.29 -1.43
C THR A 795 10.22 -24.62 -1.52
N ALA A 796 10.00 -25.49 -0.53
CA ALA A 796 10.52 -26.85 -0.52
C ALA A 796 9.38 -27.87 -0.53
N ILE A 797 9.71 -29.11 -0.88
CA ILE A 797 8.89 -30.31 -0.70
C ILE A 797 9.62 -31.16 0.34
N LEU A 798 8.95 -31.47 1.45
CA LEU A 798 9.48 -32.32 2.50
C LEU A 798 9.01 -33.76 2.29
N THR A 799 9.94 -34.71 2.32
CA THR A 799 9.68 -36.15 2.22
C THR A 799 10.52 -36.96 3.20
N HIS A 800 9.99 -38.08 3.67
CA HIS A 800 10.70 -39.02 4.52
C HIS A 800 11.80 -39.76 3.76
N LYS A 801 12.92 -40.06 4.43
CA LYS A 801 14.05 -40.78 3.82
C LYS A 801 13.67 -42.24 3.55
N ARG A 802 13.39 -42.57 2.28
CA ARG A 802 13.10 -43.95 1.83
C ARG A 802 14.25 -44.90 2.18
N GLY A 803 13.91 -46.14 2.53
CA GLY A 803 14.90 -47.16 2.88
C GLY A 803 15.75 -47.62 1.68
N PRO A 804 16.92 -48.26 1.89
CA PRO A 804 17.80 -48.72 0.81
C PRO A 804 17.13 -49.65 -0.22
N ASN A 805 16.07 -50.35 0.19
CA ASN A 805 15.29 -51.27 -0.64
C ASN A 805 14.13 -50.59 -1.41
N GLY A 806 13.92 -49.28 -1.24
CA GLY A 806 12.76 -48.58 -1.80
C GLY A 806 11.46 -48.74 -0.99
N GLU A 807 11.53 -49.36 0.19
CA GLU A 807 10.42 -49.47 1.15
C GLU A 807 9.95 -48.06 1.58
N GLU A 808 8.64 -47.81 1.46
CA GLU A 808 8.00 -46.58 1.93
C GLU A 808 7.70 -46.71 3.43
N PRO A 809 8.09 -45.74 4.28
CA PRO A 809 7.78 -45.79 5.70
C PRO A 809 6.27 -45.65 5.92
N GLU A 810 5.67 -46.56 6.69
CA GLU A 810 4.21 -46.64 6.89
C GLU A 810 3.64 -45.34 7.49
N ASN A 811 3.05 -44.48 6.64
CA ASN A 811 2.21 -43.33 7.00
C ASN A 811 2.70 -42.52 8.22
N MET A 812 3.99 -42.20 8.29
CA MET A 812 4.53 -41.32 9.33
C MET A 812 3.99 -39.89 9.15
N MET A 813 2.92 -39.58 9.88
CA MET A 813 2.51 -38.21 10.16
C MET A 813 3.53 -37.59 11.12
N VAL A 814 3.99 -36.39 10.81
CA VAL A 814 4.85 -35.61 11.71
C VAL A 814 3.97 -34.75 12.59
N MET A 815 4.07 -34.93 13.90
CA MET A 815 3.29 -34.19 14.89
C MET A 815 3.97 -32.86 15.25
N PRO A 816 3.20 -31.84 15.65
CA PRO A 816 3.76 -30.68 16.34
C PRO A 816 4.49 -31.12 17.62
N GLY A 817 5.72 -30.65 17.82
CA GLY A 817 6.64 -31.09 18.87
C GLY A 817 7.62 -32.20 18.47
N ASP A 818 7.50 -32.81 17.28
CA ASP A 818 8.41 -33.88 16.85
C ASP A 818 9.78 -33.35 16.38
N ASN A 819 10.82 -34.15 16.65
CA ASN A 819 12.13 -34.05 16.01
C ASN A 819 12.26 -35.14 14.93
N VAL A 820 12.29 -34.76 13.65
CA VAL A 820 12.32 -35.70 12.50
C VAL A 820 13.47 -35.41 11.54
N THR A 821 14.03 -36.46 10.91
CA THR A 821 14.98 -36.28 9.79
C THR A 821 14.26 -36.47 8.46
N MET A 822 14.20 -35.41 7.64
CA MET A 822 13.52 -35.42 6.35
C MET A 822 14.46 -35.01 5.21
N GLN A 823 14.13 -35.44 4.00
CA GLN A 823 14.70 -34.95 2.76
C GLN A 823 13.92 -33.72 2.30
N CYS A 824 14.66 -32.65 2.00
CA CYS A 824 14.14 -31.42 1.45
C CYS A 824 14.51 -31.36 -0.04
N GLU A 825 13.52 -31.21 -0.93
CA GLU A 825 13.75 -30.81 -2.33
C GLU A 825 13.22 -29.39 -2.57
N LEU A 826 14.09 -28.49 -3.00
CA LEU A 826 13.76 -27.08 -3.26
C LEU A 826 13.21 -26.90 -4.68
N LEU A 827 12.34 -25.90 -4.90
CA LEU A 827 11.95 -25.54 -6.27
C LEU A 827 13.09 -24.86 -7.06
N ALA A 828 14.00 -24.16 -6.38
CA ALA A 828 15.16 -23.50 -6.98
C ALA A 828 16.47 -23.91 -6.28
N GLU A 829 17.57 -23.97 -7.04
CA GLU A 829 18.91 -24.22 -6.50
C GLU A 829 19.41 -22.99 -5.72
N ILE A 830 19.77 -23.17 -4.45
CA ILE A 830 20.32 -22.09 -3.59
C ILE A 830 21.59 -22.54 -2.87
N ALA A 831 22.36 -21.59 -2.34
CA ALA A 831 23.68 -21.86 -1.76
C ALA A 831 23.58 -22.52 -0.37
N ILE A 832 23.78 -23.85 -0.33
CA ILE A 832 23.59 -24.69 0.86
C ILE A 832 24.88 -25.39 1.28
N GLU A 833 25.06 -25.56 2.58
CA GLU A 833 26.15 -26.31 3.18
C GLU A 833 25.71 -27.08 4.44
N LYS A 834 26.48 -28.11 4.80
CA LYS A 834 26.23 -28.93 5.99
C LYS A 834 26.43 -28.12 7.28
N GLY A 835 25.50 -28.27 8.22
CA GLY A 835 25.46 -27.55 9.49
C GLY A 835 24.70 -26.22 9.44
N MET A 836 24.26 -25.77 8.27
CA MET A 836 23.49 -24.53 8.13
C MET A 836 22.08 -24.68 8.73
N ARG A 837 21.61 -23.62 9.40
CA ARG A 837 20.26 -23.51 9.99
C ARG A 837 19.28 -22.87 9.01
N PHE A 838 18.00 -23.21 9.14
CA PHE A 838 16.89 -22.60 8.42
C PHE A 838 15.59 -22.67 9.23
N THR A 839 14.61 -21.83 8.90
CA THR A 839 13.26 -21.88 9.49
C THR A 839 12.21 -22.21 8.44
N ILE A 840 11.14 -22.88 8.85
CA ILE A 840 10.05 -23.36 8.00
C ILE A 840 8.81 -22.51 8.29
N ARG A 841 8.18 -21.95 7.25
CA ARG A 841 7.02 -21.08 7.35
C ARG A 841 5.88 -21.47 6.40
N GLU A 842 4.65 -21.23 6.85
CA GLU A 842 3.40 -21.50 6.14
C GLU A 842 2.35 -20.48 6.57
N GLY A 843 1.60 -19.89 5.63
CA GLY A 843 0.51 -18.94 5.96
C GLY A 843 0.94 -17.74 6.82
N GLY A 844 2.20 -17.31 6.71
CA GLY A 844 2.79 -16.25 7.53
C GLY A 844 3.31 -16.70 8.91
N ARG A 845 3.00 -17.91 9.38
CA ARG A 845 3.49 -18.45 10.67
C ARG A 845 4.79 -19.23 10.51
N THR A 846 5.53 -19.37 11.61
CA THR A 846 6.70 -20.27 11.68
C THR A 846 6.23 -21.60 12.24
N VAL A 847 6.43 -22.69 11.48
CA VAL A 847 5.87 -24.01 11.76
C VAL A 847 6.94 -25.05 12.13
N GLY A 848 8.21 -24.70 11.96
CA GLY A 848 9.33 -25.56 12.30
C GLY A 848 10.69 -24.90 12.06
N THR A 849 11.73 -25.59 12.48
CA THR A 849 13.14 -25.19 12.35
C THR A 849 13.93 -26.37 11.78
N GLY A 850 15.07 -26.11 11.15
CA GLY A 850 15.86 -27.17 10.55
C GLY A 850 17.37 -26.90 10.54
N VAL A 851 18.14 -27.99 10.52
CA VAL A 851 19.60 -27.98 10.35
C VAL A 851 19.98 -28.97 9.25
N VAL A 852 20.72 -28.51 8.25
CA VAL A 852 21.19 -29.32 7.11
C VAL A 852 22.20 -30.36 7.62
N THR A 853 21.86 -31.65 7.55
CA THR A 853 22.71 -32.74 8.04
C THR A 853 23.61 -33.33 6.95
N GLU A 854 23.16 -33.35 5.71
CA GLU A 854 23.87 -33.89 4.54
C GLU A 854 23.33 -33.25 3.26
N VAL A 855 24.21 -32.93 2.30
CA VAL A 855 23.81 -32.37 1.00
C VAL A 855 23.85 -33.49 -0.04
N VAL A 856 22.82 -33.59 -0.89
CA VAL A 856 22.56 -34.77 -1.74
C VAL A 856 22.70 -34.43 -3.23
N GLU A 857 22.09 -33.33 -3.68
CA GLU A 857 22.09 -32.87 -5.09
C GLU A 857 22.21 -31.36 -5.14
#